data_AF-A0A6G0RBN0-F1
#
_entry.id   AF-A0A6G0RBN0-F1
#
_cell.length_a   1.000
_cell.length_b   1.000
_cell.length_c   1.000
_cell.angle_alpha   90.00
_cell.angle_beta   90.00
_cell.angle_gamma   90.00
#
_symmetry.space_group_name_H-M   'P 1'
#
loop_
_entity.id
_entity.type
_entity.pdbx_description
1 polymer ?
#
loop_
_entity_poly.entity_id
_entity_poly.type
_entity_poly.pdbx_seq_one_letter_code
_entity_poly.pdbx_strand_id
1 'polypeptide(L)'
;MEAASAAATSAGISASPVSNSSARDSGSAALSVGADTTPIAAPEAAGSASEASADSAGRRHQQRANYSVRKKRELIALAQVAGVREVCRMEGVPRRTLRHWLDDADKINSFDGPDSRKSIGRSGRREILPFARELTAFLEEGREMTSSHMIDYIRQNHAQWLENYLADKKSAESGQAALVRLCQRFVERRGFVQTIAGAARPVTTTPLTTTAAMTNSPTGAVGSNETVTHSSTSPLQADAPMTHTTSNSVSGTHPTADETQSNAYEFEPEIEEDAPLLFGLDIGTTAIKAVVVKAEGGQTVVVANVSLSDVAVPRRPRQDFVENKIGVQNVDQVLLAVQRTVNLLPEAARRRVTSVGICGQMHGIVWWCSRAVHEAAECLLATGGDWIREDDDDSYEPVWSELITWQDQRCTPAFLDNCRQKIARTKSTSNGSPPNRIAAGYGLASFAHTLENSPRTLVGMDACGTIHDFVAFVLCGHTLPSESSMDTTDAHSWGGLNLQTQTWDPRVLRALRIPSSMLPAVKKPGSCIGHSSTGYSGFGLPENTPVYVPMGDHPCSVLAALAQRQTSPSSDSNLTLVNIGTSAQMAMVLTGGDIEKLSSSENVDGQDNSSFEVRPFLFENRFLGVAASLSGGNTFAWLVHQWQQWAEEMGLISACTDANEEQAAQREAEVYARLIALGLQRQDTELTFVPTLNGERADPSATGSILNLRMNNWSMGDISAALSRGLVDNLFAMIPAELQPLVSVQPLIGTGNALVRNELLQHFLLPRLAQPSQLQLQTAADAAVGAALTPSMLGGRPVVLNV
;
A
#
# COMPACT_ATOMS: atom_id res chain seq x y z
N MET A 1 28.40 -46.45 51.37
CA MET A 1 29.02 -47.10 50.21
C MET A 1 29.61 -45.98 49.38
N GLU A 2 30.82 -45.57 49.76
CA GLU A 2 32.08 -45.88 49.03
C GLU A 2 32.13 -45.15 47.68
N ALA A 3 33.16 -44.43 47.27
CA ALA A 3 34.43 -43.94 47.80
C ALA A 3 34.93 -42.94 46.72
N ALA A 4 35.30 -41.70 47.06
CA ALA A 4 36.69 -41.22 47.20
C ALA A 4 37.58 -41.29 45.93
N SER A 5 38.04 -40.11 45.47
CA SER A 5 39.41 -39.73 45.07
C SER A 5 39.33 -38.31 44.45
N ALA A 6 39.68 -37.17 45.08
CA ALA A 6 41.02 -36.69 45.49
C ALA A 6 42.09 -36.93 44.42
N ALA A 7 43.06 -36.06 44.09
CA ALA A 7 43.41 -34.66 44.34
C ALA A 7 44.66 -34.43 43.46
N ALA A 8 44.95 -33.19 43.03
CA ALA A 8 46.32 -32.67 42.96
C ALA A 8 46.36 -31.26 42.33
N THR A 9 46.62 -30.31 43.22
CA THR A 9 47.23 -28.99 43.02
C THR A 9 48.65 -29.07 42.45
N SER A 10 49.06 -28.11 41.62
CA SER A 10 50.34 -27.39 41.79
C SER A 10 50.45 -26.17 40.87
N ALA A 11 51.06 -25.12 41.43
CA ALA A 11 51.35 -23.82 40.84
C ALA A 11 52.73 -23.79 40.15
N GLY A 12 52.99 -22.80 39.29
CA GLY A 12 54.38 -22.45 38.91
C GLY A 12 54.57 -21.65 37.61
N ILE A 13 54.55 -20.32 37.73
CA ILE A 13 55.59 -19.35 37.30
C ILE A 13 56.32 -19.51 35.93
N SER A 14 56.21 -18.44 35.12
CA SER A 14 57.19 -17.78 34.23
C SER A 14 58.02 -18.60 33.21
N ALA A 15 57.97 -18.21 31.93
CA ALA A 15 59.06 -17.51 31.22
C ALA A 15 58.82 -17.47 29.70
N SER A 16 59.16 -16.33 29.08
CA SER A 16 59.40 -16.17 27.65
C SER A 16 60.50 -17.11 27.14
N PRO A 17 60.61 -17.31 25.81
CA PRO A 17 61.86 -16.88 25.19
C PRO A 17 61.69 -16.18 23.83
N VAL A 18 62.80 -15.53 23.49
CA VAL A 18 63.09 -14.65 22.36
C VAL A 18 63.67 -15.43 21.17
N SER A 19 63.51 -14.87 19.96
CA SER A 19 64.31 -15.00 18.72
C SER A 19 64.36 -16.34 17.96
N ASN A 20 64.08 -16.32 16.65
CA ASN A 20 65.13 -16.00 15.68
C ASN A 20 64.61 -15.72 14.25
N SER A 21 65.37 -14.87 13.59
CA SER A 21 65.28 -14.30 12.24
C SER A 21 65.49 -15.29 11.09
N SER A 22 64.91 -15.00 9.92
CA SER A 22 65.73 -14.85 8.70
C SER A 22 64.99 -14.03 7.63
N ALA A 23 65.72 -13.01 7.15
CA ALA A 23 65.35 -12.14 6.06
C ALA A 23 65.68 -12.77 4.69
N ARG A 24 64.90 -12.43 3.67
CA ARG A 24 65.44 -12.18 2.33
C ARG A 24 64.77 -10.95 1.72
N ASP A 25 65.65 -10.03 1.40
CA ASP A 25 65.45 -8.70 0.86
C ASP A 25 65.48 -8.72 -0.69
N SER A 26 65.32 -7.53 -1.27
CA SER A 26 65.39 -7.11 -2.69
C SER A 26 64.05 -7.10 -3.45
N GLY A 27 63.62 -5.99 -4.07
CA GLY A 27 64.21 -4.66 -4.18
C GLY A 27 63.56 -3.91 -5.34
N SER A 28 63.06 -2.71 -5.05
CA SER A 28 62.97 -1.49 -5.87
C SER A 28 62.66 -1.58 -7.38
N ALA A 29 61.59 -0.89 -7.80
CA ALA A 29 61.69 0.19 -8.77
C ALA A 29 60.43 1.08 -8.78
N ALA A 30 60.58 2.31 -8.30
CA ALA A 30 59.70 3.43 -8.60
C ALA A 30 60.16 4.07 -9.92
N LEU A 31 59.21 4.41 -10.81
CA LEU A 31 59.43 5.36 -11.89
C LEU A 31 58.19 6.25 -12.05
N SER A 32 58.37 7.50 -11.64
CA SER A 32 57.56 8.65 -12.03
C SER A 32 57.92 9.11 -13.43
N VAL A 33 56.93 9.32 -14.30
CA VAL A 33 57.06 10.22 -15.46
C VAL A 33 55.73 10.97 -15.58
N GLY A 34 55.79 12.29 -15.41
CA GLY A 34 54.74 13.19 -15.85
C GLY A 34 55.01 13.66 -17.28
N ALA A 35 53.95 13.93 -18.03
CA ALA A 35 53.83 15.05 -18.99
C ALA A 35 52.50 14.96 -19.75
N ASP A 36 51.92 16.14 -19.98
CA ASP A 36 51.06 16.52 -21.10
C ASP A 36 49.61 16.03 -21.15
N THR A 37 48.76 16.77 -20.43
CA THR A 37 47.35 16.97 -20.78
C THR A 37 47.23 18.08 -21.82
N THR A 38 47.04 17.72 -23.09
CA THR A 38 46.41 18.57 -24.11
C THR A 38 44.96 18.12 -24.34
N PRO A 39 44.00 19.05 -24.45
CA PRO A 39 42.57 18.73 -24.54
C PRO A 39 42.20 18.31 -25.95
N ILE A 40 41.52 17.17 -26.11
CA ILE A 40 40.93 16.77 -27.38
C ILE A 40 39.57 17.47 -27.52
N ALA A 41 39.51 18.33 -28.51
CA ALA A 41 38.36 19.10 -28.94
C ALA A 41 37.20 18.22 -29.44
N ALA A 42 35.99 18.71 -29.17
CA ALA A 42 34.75 18.26 -29.78
C ALA A 42 34.76 18.52 -31.30
N PRO A 43 34.14 17.66 -32.12
CA PRO A 43 33.83 18.02 -33.49
C PRO A 43 32.53 18.83 -33.53
N GLU A 44 32.66 20.10 -33.88
CA GLU A 44 31.58 20.91 -34.44
C GLU A 44 31.10 20.28 -35.75
N ALA A 45 29.78 20.14 -35.91
CA ALA A 45 29.15 20.04 -37.22
C ALA A 45 28.09 21.14 -37.29
N ALA A 46 28.46 22.21 -37.97
CA ALA A 46 27.61 23.32 -38.37
C ALA A 46 26.45 22.84 -39.26
N GLY A 47 25.28 23.43 -39.04
CA GLY A 47 24.10 23.27 -39.88
C GLY A 47 23.08 24.35 -39.54
N SER A 48 23.22 25.50 -40.18
CA SER A 48 22.36 26.67 -40.12
C SER A 48 20.87 26.33 -40.30
N ALA A 49 20.01 26.82 -39.40
CA ALA A 49 18.58 26.94 -39.63
C ALA A 49 18.19 28.41 -39.56
N SER A 50 17.82 28.96 -40.72
CA SER A 50 17.26 30.29 -40.89
C SER A 50 15.88 30.41 -40.25
N GLU A 51 15.63 31.54 -39.62
CA GLU A 51 14.28 32.02 -39.30
C GLU A 51 13.40 32.04 -40.56
N ALA A 52 12.22 31.44 -40.47
CA ALA A 52 11.08 31.76 -41.33
C ALA A 52 9.78 31.52 -40.54
N SER A 53 8.83 32.41 -40.82
CA SER A 53 7.69 32.81 -40.00
C SER A 53 6.57 31.80 -39.82
N ALA A 54 5.71 32.16 -38.86
CA ALA A 54 4.40 31.60 -38.57
C ALA A 54 3.42 31.53 -39.77
N ASP A 55 2.33 30.80 -39.50
CA ASP A 55 1.10 30.58 -40.28
C ASP A 55 1.10 29.52 -41.40
N SER A 56 0.60 28.33 -41.05
CA SER A 56 -0.65 27.82 -41.64
C SER A 56 -1.02 26.46 -41.05
N ALA A 57 -2.25 26.36 -40.54
CA ALA A 57 -2.88 25.12 -40.13
C ALA A 57 -2.99 24.16 -41.33
N GLY A 58 -2.24 23.05 -41.27
CA GLY A 58 -2.28 21.99 -42.27
C GLY A 58 -2.15 20.62 -41.61
N ARG A 59 -3.24 19.84 -41.61
CA ARG A 59 -3.27 18.42 -41.19
C ARG A 59 -2.14 17.64 -41.89
N ARG A 60 -1.10 17.24 -41.16
CA ARG A 60 -0.07 16.33 -41.67
C ARG A 60 -0.64 14.90 -41.75
N HIS A 61 -0.86 14.40 -42.96
CA HIS A 61 -0.96 12.97 -43.21
C HIS A 61 0.36 12.30 -42.80
N GLN A 62 0.40 11.62 -41.65
CA GLN A 62 1.54 10.78 -41.26
C GLN A 62 1.67 9.60 -42.25
N GLN A 63 2.73 9.62 -43.07
CA GLN A 63 3.17 8.43 -43.80
C GLN A 63 3.57 7.33 -42.80
N ARG A 64 2.99 6.12 -42.94
CA ARG A 64 3.33 4.97 -42.11
C ARG A 64 4.77 4.52 -42.38
N ALA A 65 5.67 4.74 -41.42
CA ALA A 65 7.02 4.17 -41.44
C ALA A 65 6.95 2.62 -41.40
N ASN A 66 7.67 1.96 -42.32
CA ASN A 66 7.69 0.51 -42.43
C ASN A 66 9.00 -0.05 -41.89
N TYR A 67 8.92 -0.81 -40.78
CA TYR A 67 10.09 -1.34 -40.06
C TYR A 67 10.34 -2.82 -40.42
N SER A 68 11.61 -3.17 -40.64
CA SER A 68 12.03 -4.56 -40.87
C SER A 68 11.91 -5.40 -39.60
N VAL A 69 11.77 -6.72 -39.73
CA VAL A 69 11.75 -7.64 -38.57
C VAL A 69 13.01 -7.48 -37.72
N ARG A 70 14.18 -7.30 -38.34
CA ARG A 70 15.43 -6.99 -37.63
C ARG A 70 15.31 -5.75 -36.74
N LYS A 71 14.83 -4.63 -37.30
CA LYS A 71 14.68 -3.38 -36.53
C LYS A 71 13.64 -3.54 -35.41
N LYS A 72 12.58 -4.34 -35.62
CA LYS A 72 11.62 -4.65 -34.56
C LYS A 72 12.27 -5.42 -33.40
N ARG A 73 13.07 -6.45 -33.70
CA ARG A 73 13.81 -7.24 -32.69
C ARG A 73 14.79 -6.38 -31.90
N GLU A 74 15.58 -5.57 -32.59
CA GLU A 74 16.55 -4.65 -31.98
C GLU A 74 15.85 -3.67 -31.00
N LEU A 75 14.73 -3.08 -31.44
CA LEU A 75 13.99 -2.12 -30.61
C LEU A 75 13.22 -2.79 -29.47
N ILE A 76 12.72 -4.01 -29.64
CA ILE A 76 12.15 -4.82 -28.55
C ILE A 76 13.20 -5.07 -27.48
N ALA A 77 14.39 -5.55 -27.88
CA ALA A 77 15.48 -5.84 -26.95
C ALA A 77 15.95 -4.58 -26.23
N LEU A 78 16.10 -3.47 -26.96
CA LEU A 78 16.48 -2.19 -26.37
C LEU A 78 15.41 -1.67 -25.40
N ALA A 79 14.12 -1.83 -25.73
CA ALA A 79 13.02 -1.39 -24.88
C ALA A 79 12.92 -2.20 -23.58
N GLN A 80 13.33 -3.47 -23.58
CA GLN A 80 13.42 -4.30 -22.38
C GLN A 80 14.55 -3.86 -21.43
N VAL A 81 15.56 -3.15 -21.94
CA VAL A 81 16.72 -2.69 -21.16
C VAL A 81 16.60 -1.22 -20.74
N ALA A 82 16.24 -0.34 -21.67
CA ALA A 82 16.20 1.12 -21.47
C ALA A 82 14.79 1.68 -21.23
N GLY A 83 13.76 0.85 -21.35
CA GLY A 83 12.36 1.25 -21.23
C GLY A 83 11.77 1.81 -22.53
N VAL A 84 10.48 1.54 -22.75
CA VAL A 84 9.74 1.90 -23.98
C VAL A 84 9.82 3.39 -24.29
N ARG A 85 9.68 4.23 -23.27
CA ARG A 85 9.65 5.69 -23.41
C ARG A 85 10.96 6.26 -23.94
N GLU A 86 12.08 5.73 -23.46
CA GLU A 86 13.42 6.18 -23.84
C GLU A 86 13.77 5.73 -25.26
N VAL A 87 13.50 4.47 -25.59
CA VAL A 87 13.73 3.93 -26.93
C VAL A 87 12.89 4.62 -27.99
N CYS A 88 11.61 4.92 -27.71
CA CYS A 88 10.78 5.66 -28.66
C CYS A 88 11.28 7.10 -28.88
N ARG A 89 11.86 7.73 -27.85
CA ARG A 89 12.47 9.07 -27.94
C ARG A 89 13.72 9.04 -28.79
N MET A 90 14.61 8.08 -28.55
CA MET A 90 15.89 7.94 -29.26
C MET A 90 15.71 7.53 -30.73
N GLU A 91 14.77 6.62 -31.01
CA GLU A 91 14.68 5.93 -32.29
C GLU A 91 13.54 6.47 -33.17
N GLY A 92 12.80 7.49 -32.70
CA GLY A 92 11.72 8.13 -33.44
C GLY A 92 10.55 7.20 -33.78
N VAL A 93 10.43 6.06 -33.08
CA VAL A 93 9.37 5.08 -33.31
C VAL A 93 8.14 5.49 -32.49
N PRO A 94 6.94 5.57 -33.10
CA PRO A 94 5.72 5.84 -32.36
C PRO A 94 5.52 4.82 -31.24
N ARG A 95 5.24 5.28 -30.02
CA ARG A 95 5.11 4.43 -28.82
C ARG A 95 4.15 3.26 -29.02
N ARG A 96 3.00 3.52 -29.63
CA ARG A 96 1.99 2.51 -29.98
C ARG A 96 2.56 1.39 -30.87
N THR A 97 3.44 1.75 -31.79
CA THR A 97 4.08 0.80 -32.71
C THR A 97 5.05 -0.11 -31.98
N LEU A 98 5.88 0.43 -31.09
CA LEU A 98 6.83 -0.37 -30.30
C LEU A 98 6.11 -1.26 -29.27
N ARG A 99 5.05 -0.77 -28.62
CA ARG A 99 4.21 -1.59 -27.72
C ARG A 99 3.57 -2.78 -28.43
N HIS A 100 2.98 -2.58 -29.62
CA HIS A 100 2.41 -3.68 -30.40
C HIS A 100 3.48 -4.73 -30.78
N TRP A 101 4.74 -4.32 -30.95
CA TRP A 101 5.82 -5.27 -31.18
C TRP A 101 6.25 -5.99 -29.89
N LEU A 102 6.18 -5.34 -28.73
CA LEU A 102 6.38 -6.01 -27.44
C LEU A 102 5.26 -7.02 -27.15
N ASP A 103 4.01 -6.71 -27.48
CA ASP A 103 2.87 -7.65 -27.37
C ASP A 103 3.04 -8.88 -28.28
N ASP A 104 3.62 -8.70 -29.46
CA ASP A 104 3.94 -9.76 -30.41
C ASP A 104 5.41 -10.21 -30.32
N ALA A 105 6.12 -9.92 -29.22
CA ALA A 105 7.57 -10.14 -29.13
C ALA A 105 7.95 -11.59 -29.41
N ASP A 106 7.22 -12.55 -28.84
CA ASP A 106 7.46 -13.97 -29.08
C ASP A 106 7.26 -14.33 -30.56
N LYS A 107 6.23 -13.79 -31.21
CA LYS A 107 5.96 -14.02 -32.65
C LYS A 107 6.99 -13.35 -33.55
N ILE A 108 7.50 -12.17 -33.16
CA ILE A 108 8.53 -11.44 -33.90
C ILE A 108 9.90 -12.11 -33.74
N ASN A 109 10.20 -12.60 -32.54
CA ASN A 109 11.46 -13.28 -32.22
C ASN A 109 11.51 -14.69 -32.80
N SER A 110 10.39 -15.43 -32.82
CA SER A 110 10.26 -16.77 -33.41
C SER A 110 10.00 -16.79 -34.92
N PHE A 111 10.00 -15.64 -35.60
CA PHE A 111 9.78 -15.59 -37.05
C PHE A 111 10.98 -16.16 -37.84
N ASP A 112 10.75 -17.26 -38.57
CA ASP A 112 11.77 -17.99 -39.34
C ASP A 112 12.01 -17.47 -40.78
N GLY A 113 11.50 -16.27 -41.12
CA GLY A 113 11.69 -15.67 -42.45
C GLY A 113 12.81 -14.62 -42.50
N PRO A 114 13.06 -14.00 -43.69
CA PRO A 114 14.14 -13.03 -43.85
C PRO A 114 13.93 -11.80 -42.97
N ASP A 115 14.99 -11.42 -42.23
CA ASP A 115 15.03 -10.28 -41.32
C ASP A 115 14.75 -8.92 -41.98
N SER A 116 14.94 -8.84 -43.30
CA SER A 116 14.63 -7.67 -44.13
C SER A 116 13.13 -7.47 -44.39
N ARG A 117 12.29 -8.47 -44.08
CA ARG A 117 10.84 -8.41 -44.31
C ARG A 117 10.19 -7.38 -43.39
N LYS A 118 9.19 -6.64 -43.91
CA LYS A 118 8.51 -5.55 -43.17
C LYS A 118 7.21 -6.00 -42.46
N SER A 119 6.70 -7.19 -42.81
CA SER A 119 5.46 -7.79 -42.28
C SER A 119 5.66 -9.29 -42.03
N ILE A 120 5.11 -9.82 -40.94
CA ILE A 120 5.22 -11.22 -40.49
C ILE A 120 4.08 -12.10 -41.05
N GLY A 121 3.30 -11.57 -41.99
CA GLY A 121 2.27 -12.29 -42.72
C GLY A 121 0.89 -12.16 -42.10
N ARG A 122 -0.07 -11.65 -42.90
CA ARG A 122 -1.49 -11.95 -42.74
C ARG A 122 -1.82 -12.96 -43.82
N SER A 123 -2.38 -14.11 -43.45
CA SER A 123 -3.16 -14.91 -44.39
C SER A 123 -4.32 -14.07 -44.94
N GLY A 124 -4.74 -14.34 -46.17
CA GLY A 124 -5.78 -13.59 -46.87
C GLY A 124 -7.05 -13.35 -46.03
N ARG A 125 -7.66 -12.19 -46.21
CA ARG A 125 -8.83 -11.69 -45.45
C ARG A 125 -10.04 -12.62 -45.68
N ARG A 126 -10.59 -13.24 -44.62
CA ARG A 126 -11.81 -14.08 -44.69
C ARG A 126 -12.99 -13.32 -45.29
N GLU A 127 -13.69 -13.94 -46.23
CA GLU A 127 -14.96 -13.46 -46.79
C GLU A 127 -16.06 -13.71 -45.75
N ILE A 128 -16.72 -12.64 -45.27
CA ILE A 128 -17.71 -12.69 -44.17
C ILE A 128 -19.04 -13.30 -44.63
N LEU A 129 -19.35 -13.19 -45.92
CA LEU A 129 -20.56 -13.76 -46.52
C LEU A 129 -20.23 -15.16 -47.06
N PRO A 130 -20.67 -16.25 -46.42
CA PRO A 130 -20.37 -17.61 -46.87
C PRO A 130 -21.02 -17.95 -48.21
N PHE A 131 -22.07 -17.21 -48.59
CA PHE A 131 -22.83 -17.33 -49.84
C PHE A 131 -22.46 -16.25 -50.88
N ALA A 132 -21.25 -15.69 -50.81
CA ALA A 132 -20.80 -14.62 -51.71
C ALA A 132 -20.97 -14.92 -53.21
N ARG A 133 -20.81 -16.19 -53.63
CA ARG A 133 -20.97 -16.58 -55.05
C ARG A 133 -22.42 -16.49 -55.52
N GLU A 134 -23.36 -16.94 -54.70
CA GLU A 134 -24.81 -16.90 -54.99
C GLU A 134 -25.30 -15.45 -55.04
N LEU A 135 -24.85 -14.63 -54.07
CA LEU A 135 -25.17 -13.20 -54.04
C LEU A 135 -24.58 -12.43 -55.23
N THR A 136 -23.43 -12.86 -55.76
CA THR A 136 -22.84 -12.27 -56.97
C THR A 136 -23.66 -12.63 -58.21
N ALA A 137 -24.07 -13.90 -58.35
CA ALA A 137 -24.92 -14.32 -59.47
C ALA A 137 -26.27 -13.58 -59.48
N PHE A 138 -26.88 -13.42 -58.30
CA PHE A 138 -28.09 -12.59 -58.14
C PHE A 138 -27.88 -11.14 -58.60
N LEU A 139 -26.72 -10.55 -58.28
CA LEU A 139 -26.37 -9.17 -58.68
C LEU A 139 -26.11 -9.01 -60.18
N GLU A 140 -25.68 -10.06 -60.89
CA GLU A 140 -25.41 -10.03 -62.33
C GLU A 140 -26.70 -10.12 -63.18
N GLU A 141 -27.81 -10.65 -62.62
CA GLU A 141 -29.09 -10.80 -63.32
C GLU A 141 -29.99 -9.53 -63.25
N GLY A 142 -29.74 -8.60 -62.32
CA GLY A 142 -30.56 -7.40 -62.10
C GLY A 142 -29.95 -6.12 -62.67
N ARG A 143 -30.69 -5.35 -63.48
CA ARG A 143 -30.14 -4.16 -64.17
C ARG A 143 -29.95 -2.90 -63.32
N GLU A 144 -30.56 -2.78 -62.14
CA GLU A 144 -30.28 -1.70 -61.18
C GLU A 144 -30.54 -2.19 -59.76
N MET A 145 -29.49 -2.55 -59.02
CA MET A 145 -29.64 -3.16 -57.70
C MET A 145 -28.96 -2.33 -56.60
N THR A 146 -29.76 -1.92 -55.60
CA THR A 146 -29.29 -1.17 -54.42
C THR A 146 -28.92 -2.10 -53.25
N SER A 147 -28.23 -1.58 -52.24
CA SER A 147 -27.92 -2.32 -51.01
C SER A 147 -29.17 -2.86 -50.29
N SER A 148 -30.35 -2.27 -50.52
CA SER A 148 -31.63 -2.75 -50.02
C SER A 148 -32.02 -4.10 -50.62
N HIS A 149 -31.88 -4.26 -51.94
CA HIS A 149 -32.23 -5.50 -52.64
C HIS A 149 -31.33 -6.67 -52.23
N MET A 150 -30.06 -6.42 -51.93
CA MET A 150 -29.16 -7.44 -51.36
C MET A 150 -29.59 -7.87 -49.97
N ILE A 151 -30.04 -6.93 -49.15
CA ILE A 151 -30.53 -7.22 -47.80
C ILE A 151 -31.81 -8.04 -47.88
N ASP A 152 -32.71 -7.71 -48.81
CA ASP A 152 -33.94 -8.47 -49.03
C ASP A 152 -33.66 -9.88 -49.57
N TYR A 153 -32.67 -10.04 -50.48
CA TYR A 153 -32.21 -11.36 -50.92
C TYR A 153 -31.64 -12.19 -49.76
N ILE A 154 -30.78 -11.59 -48.92
CA ILE A 154 -30.23 -12.26 -47.73
C ILE A 154 -31.34 -12.63 -46.74
N ARG A 155 -32.34 -11.76 -46.56
CA ARG A 155 -33.48 -12.01 -45.68
C ARG A 155 -34.36 -13.16 -46.19
N GLN A 156 -34.54 -13.29 -47.50
CA GLN A 156 -35.39 -14.33 -48.10
C GLN A 156 -34.68 -15.68 -48.23
N ASN A 157 -33.38 -15.69 -48.56
CA ASN A 157 -32.65 -16.92 -48.91
C ASN A 157 -31.66 -17.37 -47.83
N HIS A 158 -31.29 -16.50 -46.89
CA HIS A 158 -30.30 -16.78 -45.84
C HIS A 158 -30.75 -16.26 -44.46
N ALA A 159 -32.04 -16.41 -44.13
CA ALA A 159 -32.66 -15.91 -42.90
C ALA A 159 -31.95 -16.39 -41.62
N GLN A 160 -31.59 -17.67 -41.54
CA GLN A 160 -30.90 -18.24 -40.37
C GLN A 160 -29.51 -17.63 -40.15
N TRP A 161 -28.77 -17.33 -41.23
CA TRP A 161 -27.48 -16.65 -41.12
C TRP A 161 -27.66 -15.20 -40.70
N LEU A 162 -28.69 -14.52 -41.23
CA LEU A 162 -29.01 -13.14 -40.90
C LEU A 162 -29.38 -12.99 -39.42
N GLU A 163 -30.20 -13.89 -38.88
CA GLU A 163 -30.59 -13.92 -37.47
C GLU A 163 -29.36 -14.06 -36.56
N ASN A 164 -28.50 -15.04 -36.84
CA ASN A 164 -27.26 -15.23 -36.10
C ASN A 164 -26.30 -14.03 -36.22
N TYR A 165 -26.22 -13.41 -37.40
CA TYR A 165 -25.38 -12.24 -37.63
C TYR A 165 -25.84 -11.00 -36.85
N LEU A 166 -27.15 -10.85 -36.66
CA LEU A 166 -27.76 -9.73 -35.93
C LEU A 166 -27.82 -9.96 -34.41
N ALA A 167 -27.81 -11.20 -33.94
CA ALA A 167 -27.90 -11.56 -32.51
C ALA A 167 -26.84 -10.89 -31.62
N ASP A 168 -25.62 -10.69 -32.15
CA ASP A 168 -24.49 -10.10 -31.39
C ASP A 168 -24.43 -8.55 -31.49
N LYS A 169 -25.48 -7.89 -31.99
CA LYS A 169 -25.49 -6.43 -32.21
C LYS A 169 -26.22 -5.69 -31.10
N LYS A 170 -25.66 -4.55 -30.70
CA LYS A 170 -26.12 -3.75 -29.54
C LYS A 170 -27.58 -3.27 -29.64
N SER A 171 -28.09 -3.06 -30.86
CA SER A 171 -29.49 -2.71 -31.12
C SER A 171 -29.89 -3.09 -32.55
N ALA A 172 -31.20 -3.16 -32.81
CA ALA A 172 -31.76 -3.44 -34.13
C ALA A 172 -31.31 -2.41 -35.19
N GLU A 173 -31.26 -1.10 -34.85
CA GLU A 173 -30.79 -0.08 -35.80
C GLU A 173 -29.29 -0.24 -36.09
N SER A 174 -28.49 -0.55 -35.07
CA SER A 174 -27.05 -0.76 -35.23
C SER A 174 -26.73 -1.99 -36.11
N GLY A 175 -27.54 -3.05 -35.96
CA GLY A 175 -27.43 -4.28 -36.75
C GLY A 175 -27.80 -4.06 -38.21
N GLN A 176 -28.89 -3.33 -38.47
CA GLN A 176 -29.30 -2.98 -39.81
C GLN A 176 -28.26 -2.07 -40.50
N ALA A 177 -27.72 -1.06 -39.79
CA ALA A 177 -26.67 -0.21 -40.33
C ALA A 177 -25.36 -0.98 -40.61
N ALA A 178 -25.01 -1.97 -39.78
CA ALA A 178 -23.86 -2.83 -40.01
C ALA A 178 -24.06 -3.75 -41.23
N LEU A 179 -25.27 -4.25 -41.44
CA LEU A 179 -25.61 -5.07 -42.60
C LEU A 179 -25.57 -4.25 -43.91
N VAL A 180 -26.11 -3.04 -43.93
CA VAL A 180 -26.02 -2.12 -45.07
C VAL A 180 -24.56 -1.86 -45.45
N ARG A 181 -23.70 -1.56 -44.48
CA ARG A 181 -22.26 -1.36 -44.71
C ARG A 181 -21.56 -2.62 -45.22
N LEU A 182 -22.00 -3.80 -44.79
CA LEU A 182 -21.45 -5.07 -45.27
C LEU A 182 -21.80 -5.29 -46.75
N CYS A 183 -23.06 -5.07 -47.15
CA CYS A 183 -23.52 -5.17 -48.53
C CYS A 183 -22.84 -4.12 -49.44
N GLN A 184 -22.73 -2.87 -48.97
CA GLN A 184 -22.06 -1.80 -49.73
C GLN A 184 -20.59 -2.13 -50.00
N ARG A 185 -19.87 -2.61 -48.97
CA ARG A 185 -18.47 -3.07 -49.12
C ARG A 185 -18.32 -4.32 -49.98
N PHE A 186 -19.37 -5.12 -50.13
CA PHE A 186 -19.36 -6.29 -51.00
C PHE A 186 -19.46 -5.88 -52.47
N VAL A 187 -20.39 -4.97 -52.78
CA VAL A 187 -20.59 -4.33 -54.09
C VAL A 187 -19.33 -3.60 -54.55
N GLU A 188 -18.76 -2.75 -53.69
CA GLU A 188 -17.51 -2.00 -53.96
C GLU A 188 -16.33 -2.92 -54.31
N ARG A 189 -16.22 -4.08 -53.66
CA ARG A 189 -15.13 -5.04 -53.90
C ARG A 189 -15.28 -5.81 -55.20
N ARG A 190 -16.51 -6.01 -55.68
CA ARG A 190 -16.81 -6.79 -56.89
C ARG A 190 -16.98 -5.89 -58.12
N GLY A 191 -16.84 -4.57 -57.97
CA GLY A 191 -16.78 -3.61 -59.09
C GLY A 191 -18.14 -3.15 -59.61
N PHE A 192 -19.23 -3.40 -58.88
CA PHE A 192 -20.55 -2.90 -59.23
C PHE A 192 -20.68 -1.43 -58.79
N VAL A 193 -20.88 -0.50 -59.74
CA VAL A 193 -20.99 0.95 -59.45
C VAL A 193 -22.45 1.33 -59.26
N GLN A 194 -22.81 1.91 -58.11
CA GLN A 194 -24.11 2.55 -57.89
C GLN A 194 -24.15 3.92 -58.59
N THR A 195 -25.06 4.09 -59.55
CA THR A 195 -25.37 5.39 -60.15
C THR A 195 -26.17 6.23 -59.14
N ILE A 196 -25.56 7.27 -58.57
CA ILE A 196 -26.27 8.28 -57.76
C ILE A 196 -26.87 9.30 -58.72
N ALA A 197 -28.20 9.35 -58.82
CA ALA A 197 -28.89 10.38 -59.59
C ALA A 197 -28.94 11.71 -58.81
N GLY A 198 -28.22 12.71 -59.32
CA GLY A 198 -28.70 14.09 -59.47
C GLY A 198 -28.59 15.04 -58.29
N ALA A 199 -27.45 15.73 -58.18
CA ALA A 199 -27.37 17.07 -57.60
C ALA A 199 -27.35 18.11 -58.73
N ALA A 200 -28.23 19.11 -58.68
CA ALA A 200 -28.09 20.35 -59.45
C ALA A 200 -28.28 21.55 -58.52
N ARG A 201 -27.40 22.54 -58.72
CA ARG A 201 -27.06 23.71 -57.88
C ARG A 201 -27.96 24.95 -58.19
N PRO A 202 -27.77 26.10 -57.51
CA PRO A 202 -28.85 26.98 -57.02
C PRO A 202 -29.13 28.20 -57.91
N VAL A 203 -30.32 28.80 -57.76
CA VAL A 203 -30.60 30.17 -58.22
C VAL A 203 -31.51 30.89 -57.20
N THR A 204 -31.08 32.10 -56.84
CA THR A 204 -31.73 33.16 -56.07
C THR A 204 -33.05 33.66 -56.67
N THR A 205 -34.10 33.86 -55.85
CA THR A 205 -34.98 35.06 -55.79
C THR A 205 -36.19 34.85 -54.85
N THR A 206 -36.41 35.75 -53.89
CA THR A 206 -37.73 36.11 -53.31
C THR A 206 -38.51 37.03 -54.27
N PRO A 207 -39.82 37.39 -54.11
CA PRO A 207 -40.76 37.18 -52.97
C PRO A 207 -42.22 36.78 -53.37
N LEU A 208 -43.12 36.79 -52.37
CA LEU A 208 -44.57 37.15 -52.43
C LEU A 208 -45.68 36.06 -52.62
N THR A 209 -46.40 35.86 -51.51
CA THR A 209 -47.87 35.89 -51.29
C THR A 209 -48.85 34.81 -51.79
N THR A 210 -49.85 34.62 -50.91
CA THR A 210 -51.30 34.38 -51.11
C THR A 210 -51.85 32.94 -51.06
N THR A 211 -52.41 32.65 -49.87
CA THR A 211 -53.83 32.28 -49.60
C THR A 211 -54.44 30.94 -50.02
N ALA A 212 -55.17 30.40 -49.03
CA ALA A 212 -56.49 29.74 -49.09
C ALA A 212 -56.53 28.31 -49.67
N ALA A 213 -57.37 27.37 -49.20
CA ALA A 213 -58.33 27.28 -48.09
C ALA A 213 -58.95 25.87 -48.14
N MET A 214 -59.29 25.31 -46.95
CA MET A 214 -60.38 24.36 -46.67
C MET A 214 -60.34 22.95 -47.33
N THR A 215 -60.73 21.85 -46.68
CA THR A 215 -61.91 21.58 -45.84
C THR A 215 -61.73 20.35 -44.92
N ASN A 216 -62.45 20.40 -43.79
CA ASN A 216 -63.19 19.33 -43.08
C ASN A 216 -62.51 18.31 -42.14
N SER A 217 -62.83 18.51 -40.85
CA SER A 217 -62.99 17.59 -39.70
C SER A 217 -64.07 16.50 -39.94
N PRO A 218 -64.41 15.56 -39.01
CA PRO A 218 -64.31 15.57 -37.53
C PRO A 218 -63.72 14.25 -36.93
N THR A 219 -63.54 13.95 -35.62
CA THR A 219 -64.30 14.15 -34.36
C THR A 219 -63.47 13.64 -33.15
N GLY A 220 -63.64 14.25 -31.96
CA GLY A 220 -63.52 13.65 -30.59
C GLY A 220 -62.16 13.77 -29.87
N ALA A 221 -61.89 14.75 -28.98
CA ALA A 221 -62.33 14.91 -27.57
C ALA A 221 -61.75 13.82 -26.64
N VAL A 222 -61.05 14.03 -25.51
CA VAL A 222 -61.08 15.00 -24.38
C VAL A 222 -59.67 14.96 -23.72
N GLY A 223 -58.94 16.05 -23.45
CA GLY A 223 -59.01 16.99 -22.30
C GLY A 223 -58.02 16.57 -21.18
N SER A 224 -57.20 17.38 -20.49
CA SER A 224 -56.90 18.82 -20.39
C SER A 224 -55.66 18.93 -19.47
N ASN A 225 -54.53 19.50 -19.91
CA ASN A 225 -54.03 20.87 -19.77
C ASN A 225 -53.50 21.34 -18.39
N GLU A 226 -52.22 21.70 -18.42
CA GLU A 226 -51.44 22.62 -17.57
C GLU A 226 -51.98 24.06 -17.59
N THR A 227 -51.54 24.90 -16.63
CA THR A 227 -50.70 26.13 -16.80
C THR A 227 -50.80 27.00 -15.53
N VAL A 228 -49.72 27.35 -14.82
CA VAL A 228 -48.69 28.40 -15.05
C VAL A 228 -49.23 29.84 -14.98
N THR A 229 -48.67 30.70 -14.10
CA THR A 229 -47.95 31.97 -14.43
C THR A 229 -47.57 32.80 -13.18
N HIS A 230 -46.30 33.28 -13.16
CA HIS A 230 -45.70 34.61 -12.81
C HIS A 230 -46.28 35.51 -11.68
N SER A 231 -45.57 36.37 -10.93
CA SER A 231 -44.18 36.89 -10.86
C SER A 231 -44.02 37.88 -9.66
N SER A 232 -42.75 38.23 -9.34
CA SER A 232 -42.19 39.56 -8.94
C SER A 232 -42.13 40.08 -7.47
N THR A 233 -40.90 40.52 -7.12
CA THR A 233 -40.45 41.75 -6.40
C THR A 233 -40.26 41.80 -4.86
N SER A 234 -39.02 42.17 -4.46
CA SER A 234 -38.54 42.70 -3.15
C SER A 234 -38.67 44.24 -3.07
N PRO A 235 -38.46 44.94 -1.91
CA PRO A 235 -37.10 45.37 -1.46
C PRO A 235 -36.84 45.68 0.07
N LEU A 236 -35.54 45.59 0.46
CA LEU A 236 -34.63 46.41 1.34
C LEU A 236 -34.98 47.09 2.71
N GLN A 237 -34.01 46.94 3.66
CA GLN A 237 -33.39 47.88 4.67
C GLN A 237 -34.22 48.42 5.89
N ALA A 238 -33.71 48.75 7.10
CA ALA A 238 -32.39 48.88 7.76
C ALA A 238 -32.56 49.02 9.32
N ASP A 239 -31.42 49.10 10.04
CA ASP A 239 -31.12 49.79 11.33
C ASP A 239 -31.11 49.07 12.72
N ALA A 240 -30.00 49.33 13.44
CA ALA A 240 -29.74 49.20 14.89
C ALA A 240 -29.86 50.61 15.57
N PRO A 241 -29.50 50.92 16.85
CA PRO A 241 -28.93 50.12 17.97
C PRO A 241 -29.44 50.45 19.42
N MET A 242 -28.93 49.70 20.43
CA MET A 242 -28.60 50.06 21.84
C MET A 242 -29.68 50.60 22.84
N THR A 243 -29.86 49.90 23.98
CA THR A 243 -29.77 50.48 25.36
C THR A 243 -29.75 49.39 26.47
N HIS A 244 -28.91 49.62 27.48
CA HIS A 244 -28.75 48.88 28.74
C HIS A 244 -29.96 48.96 29.68
N THR A 245 -30.20 47.95 30.55
CA THR A 245 -30.17 48.04 32.04
C THR A 245 -30.69 46.78 32.78
N THR A 246 -29.89 46.37 33.78
CA THR A 246 -30.21 45.83 35.13
C THR A 246 -31.01 44.53 35.40
N SER A 247 -30.28 43.61 36.05
CA SER A 247 -30.57 42.91 37.34
C SER A 247 -31.60 41.77 37.45
N ASN A 248 -31.06 40.62 37.90
CA ASN A 248 -31.57 39.61 38.83
C ASN A 248 -33.00 39.06 38.67
N SER A 249 -33.14 37.78 38.31
CA SER A 249 -33.36 36.68 39.29
C SER A 249 -33.80 35.37 38.61
N VAL A 250 -33.37 34.28 39.24
CA VAL A 250 -33.60 32.84 39.02
C VAL A 250 -35.05 32.43 38.68
N SER A 251 -35.24 31.67 37.60
CA SER A 251 -35.85 30.32 37.58
C SER A 251 -36.10 29.86 36.14
N GLY A 252 -35.90 28.57 35.88
CA GLY A 252 -35.58 28.03 34.55
C GLY A 252 -36.72 27.79 33.58
N THR A 253 -36.32 27.53 32.33
CA THR A 253 -36.98 26.72 31.30
C THR A 253 -35.98 26.48 30.15
N HIS A 254 -35.97 25.26 29.60
CA HIS A 254 -35.23 24.83 28.39
C HIS A 254 -35.51 25.73 27.17
N PRO A 255 -34.59 25.87 26.18
CA PRO A 255 -34.62 24.97 25.01
C PRO A 255 -33.29 24.74 24.23
N THR A 256 -33.23 23.59 23.56
CA THR A 256 -32.71 23.27 22.20
C THR A 256 -31.36 23.79 21.66
N ALA A 257 -30.56 22.78 21.25
CA ALA A 257 -29.85 22.61 19.96
C ALA A 257 -28.48 23.26 19.70
N ASP A 258 -27.63 22.41 19.11
CA ASP A 258 -26.32 22.60 18.48
C ASP A 258 -25.13 22.99 19.37
N GLU A 259 -24.30 21.98 19.68
CA GLU A 259 -22.85 22.09 19.59
C GLU A 259 -22.22 20.68 19.64
N THR A 260 -21.56 20.28 18.55
CA THR A 260 -20.72 19.09 18.45
C THR A 260 -19.41 19.36 19.19
N GLN A 261 -19.30 18.87 20.42
CA GLN A 261 -18.07 18.97 21.20
C GLN A 261 -17.00 18.01 20.65
N SER A 262 -16.05 18.58 19.92
CA SER A 262 -14.69 18.08 19.79
C SER A 262 -14.02 18.06 21.17
N ASN A 263 -13.67 16.88 21.68
CA ASN A 263 -12.81 16.78 22.86
C ASN A 263 -11.35 17.07 22.48
N ALA A 264 -11.04 18.35 22.27
CA ALA A 264 -9.68 18.86 22.41
C ALA A 264 -9.49 19.23 23.88
N TYR A 265 -8.78 18.39 24.64
CA TYR A 265 -8.26 18.81 25.93
C TYR A 265 -7.09 19.77 25.66
N GLU A 266 -7.36 21.08 25.66
CA GLU A 266 -6.34 22.11 25.76
C GLU A 266 -5.73 22.07 27.17
N PHE A 267 -4.67 21.30 27.31
CA PHE A 267 -3.66 21.56 28.32
C PHE A 267 -2.57 22.34 27.59
N GLU A 268 -2.53 23.66 27.74
CA GLU A 268 -1.37 24.46 27.36
C GLU A 268 -0.42 24.54 28.56
N PRO A 269 0.60 23.65 28.67
CA PRO A 269 1.76 24.01 29.46
C PRO A 269 2.49 25.11 28.68
N GLU A 270 2.85 26.21 29.35
CA GLU A 270 3.74 27.24 28.81
C GLU A 270 4.91 26.55 28.09
N ILE A 271 4.87 26.59 26.76
CA ILE A 271 5.90 25.99 25.92
C ILE A 271 7.08 26.96 25.99
N GLU A 272 8.22 26.55 26.53
CA GLU A 272 9.47 27.27 26.28
C GLU A 272 9.62 27.46 24.76
N GLU A 273 9.48 28.71 24.31
CA GLU A 273 9.18 29.06 22.91
C GLU A 273 10.28 28.58 21.92
N ASP A 274 11.47 28.24 22.41
CA ASP A 274 12.66 27.93 21.59
C ASP A 274 13.08 26.45 21.55
N ALA A 275 12.39 25.52 22.23
CA ALA A 275 12.83 24.11 22.24
C ALA A 275 12.65 23.42 20.86
N PRO A 276 13.63 22.66 20.35
CA PRO A 276 13.52 21.96 19.06
C PRO A 276 12.49 20.83 19.13
N LEU A 277 11.72 20.67 18.05
CA LEU A 277 10.65 19.68 17.95
C LEU A 277 11.01 18.59 16.94
N LEU A 278 10.63 17.35 17.24
CA LEU A 278 10.80 16.20 16.35
C LEU A 278 9.45 15.82 15.75
N PHE A 279 9.42 15.50 14.47
CA PHE A 279 8.22 15.08 13.77
C PHE A 279 8.24 13.57 13.53
N GLY A 280 7.10 12.93 13.78
CA GLY A 280 6.86 11.51 13.51
C GLY A 280 5.63 11.32 12.64
N LEU A 281 5.74 10.48 11.61
CA LEU A 281 4.63 10.08 10.75
C LEU A 281 4.45 8.56 10.82
N ASP A 282 3.23 8.09 11.04
CA ASP A 282 2.84 6.69 10.99
C ASP A 282 1.83 6.46 9.85
N ILE A 283 2.25 5.72 8.83
CA ILE A 283 1.44 5.39 7.66
C ILE A 283 0.83 3.99 7.87
N GLY A 284 -0.28 3.94 8.61
CA GLY A 284 -1.00 2.72 8.93
C GLY A 284 -1.89 2.21 7.79
N THR A 285 -2.47 1.02 7.98
CA THR A 285 -3.35 0.39 6.98
C THR A 285 -4.68 1.13 6.80
N THR A 286 -5.21 1.78 7.84
CA THR A 286 -6.54 2.41 7.80
C THR A 286 -6.50 3.92 8.02
N ALA A 287 -5.44 4.43 8.64
CA ALA A 287 -5.30 5.83 8.98
C ALA A 287 -3.83 6.25 8.94
N ILE A 288 -3.61 7.54 8.74
CA ILE A 288 -2.30 8.19 8.82
C ILE A 288 -2.31 9.08 10.05
N LYS A 289 -1.26 8.95 10.86
CA LYS A 289 -1.07 9.76 12.06
C LYS A 289 0.23 10.54 11.99
N ALA A 290 0.19 11.81 12.36
CA ALA A 290 1.37 12.63 12.53
C ALA A 290 1.45 13.15 13.97
N VAL A 291 2.66 13.17 14.52
CA VAL A 291 2.93 13.68 15.87
C VAL A 291 4.09 14.65 15.83
N VAL A 292 4.04 15.64 16.71
CA VAL A 292 5.18 16.51 17.02
C VAL A 292 5.50 16.32 18.49
N VAL A 293 6.76 16.01 18.80
CA VAL A 293 7.23 15.75 20.16
C VAL A 293 8.38 16.69 20.52
N LYS A 294 8.54 17.00 21.80
CA LYS A 294 9.72 17.70 22.30
C LYS A 294 10.95 16.81 22.15
N ALA A 295 12.06 17.38 21.67
CA ALA A 295 13.31 16.63 21.57
C ALA A 295 13.81 16.16 22.95
N GLU A 296 13.60 16.97 23.98
CA GLU A 296 13.87 16.63 25.37
C GLU A 296 12.64 15.96 26.01
N GLY A 297 12.83 14.77 26.58
CA GLY A 297 11.79 14.02 27.28
C GLY A 297 10.73 13.34 26.40
N GLY A 298 10.70 13.61 25.09
CA GLY A 298 9.81 12.93 24.13
C GLY A 298 8.32 13.18 24.35
N GLN A 299 7.97 14.27 25.05
CA GLN A 299 6.59 14.64 25.32
C GLN A 299 5.89 15.04 24.03
N THR A 300 4.73 14.44 23.75
CA THR A 300 3.87 14.84 22.63
C THR A 300 3.32 16.25 22.82
N VAL A 301 3.56 17.11 21.83
CA VAL A 301 3.06 18.48 21.77
C VAL A 301 1.74 18.53 21.02
N VAL A 302 1.66 17.86 19.87
CA VAL A 302 0.44 17.81 19.06
C VAL A 302 0.36 16.52 18.26
N VAL A 303 -0.86 16.06 18.00
CA VAL A 303 -1.18 14.88 17.20
C VAL A 303 -2.24 15.24 16.18
N ALA A 304 -2.11 14.73 14.97
CA ALA A 304 -3.15 14.72 13.95
C ALA A 304 -3.34 13.29 13.44
N ASN A 305 -4.58 12.94 13.07
CA ASN A 305 -4.93 11.63 12.54
C ASN A 305 -6.01 11.78 11.46
N VAL A 306 -5.81 11.13 10.31
CA VAL A 306 -6.77 11.11 9.20
C VAL A 306 -7.03 9.67 8.81
N SER A 307 -8.31 9.26 8.81
CA SER A 307 -8.69 7.97 8.24
C SER A 307 -8.57 8.01 6.72
N LEU A 308 -8.06 6.94 6.11
CA LEU A 308 -8.04 6.80 4.65
C LEU A 308 -9.46 6.82 4.08
N SER A 309 -10.47 6.36 4.83
CA SER A 309 -11.89 6.45 4.43
C SER A 309 -12.37 7.88 4.18
N ASP A 310 -11.74 8.86 4.83
CA ASP A 310 -12.16 10.26 4.80
C ASP A 310 -11.50 11.03 3.65
N VAL A 311 -10.62 10.36 2.90
CA VAL A 311 -9.90 10.92 1.76
C VAL A 311 -10.44 10.29 0.49
N ALA A 312 -10.98 11.13 -0.40
CA ALA A 312 -11.52 10.67 -1.67
C ALA A 312 -10.42 10.00 -2.51
N VAL A 313 -10.72 8.84 -3.09
CA VAL A 313 -9.81 8.17 -4.03
C VAL A 313 -9.81 8.95 -5.34
N PRO A 314 -8.66 9.49 -5.79
CA PRO A 314 -8.58 10.19 -7.06
C PRO A 314 -8.97 9.27 -8.22
N ARG A 315 -9.82 9.75 -9.13
CA ARG A 315 -10.17 8.99 -10.34
C ARG A 315 -9.06 9.13 -11.37
N ARG A 316 -8.45 8.01 -11.75
CA ARG A 316 -7.56 7.97 -12.92
C ARG A 316 -8.40 7.94 -14.21
N PRO A 317 -7.95 8.56 -15.31
CA PRO A 317 -8.68 8.54 -16.57
C PRO A 317 -9.04 7.11 -17.01
N ARG A 318 -10.29 6.89 -17.42
CA ARG A 318 -10.85 5.60 -17.90
C ARG A 318 -10.99 4.49 -16.85
N GLN A 319 -10.89 4.82 -15.57
CA GLN A 319 -11.25 3.92 -14.48
C GLN A 319 -12.67 4.26 -14.01
N ASP A 320 -13.67 3.68 -14.66
CA ASP A 320 -15.10 3.93 -14.35
C ASP A 320 -15.47 3.45 -12.94
N PHE A 321 -14.72 2.49 -12.39
CA PHE A 321 -14.91 1.91 -11.05
C PHE A 321 -13.58 1.68 -10.34
N VAL A 322 -13.50 2.07 -9.07
CA VAL A 322 -12.44 1.66 -8.15
C VAL A 322 -12.84 0.31 -7.57
N GLU A 323 -12.20 -0.77 -8.03
CA GLU A 323 -12.45 -2.10 -7.48
C GLU A 323 -11.71 -2.23 -6.14
N ASN A 324 -12.45 -2.38 -5.04
CA ASN A 324 -11.86 -2.64 -3.73
C ASN A 324 -11.26 -4.04 -3.70
N LYS A 325 -9.95 -4.13 -3.89
CA LYS A 325 -9.19 -5.37 -3.78
C LYS A 325 -8.62 -5.50 -2.37
N ILE A 326 -8.96 -6.59 -1.68
CA ILE A 326 -8.38 -6.92 -0.38
C ILE A 326 -6.86 -7.01 -0.53
N GLY A 327 -6.13 -6.33 0.36
CA GLY A 327 -4.67 -6.32 0.32
C GLY A 327 -4.05 -5.36 -0.71
N VAL A 328 -4.83 -4.45 -1.30
CA VAL A 328 -4.32 -3.43 -2.23
C VAL A 328 -4.82 -2.04 -1.81
N GLN A 329 -3.94 -1.03 -1.90
CA GLN A 329 -4.27 0.36 -1.56
C GLN A 329 -3.86 1.34 -2.66
N ASN A 330 -4.63 2.42 -2.78
CA ASN A 330 -4.36 3.50 -3.71
C ASN A 330 -3.30 4.46 -3.14
N VAL A 331 -2.16 4.57 -3.82
CA VAL A 331 -1.04 5.41 -3.39
C VAL A 331 -1.35 6.91 -3.47
N ASP A 332 -2.20 7.33 -4.42
CA ASP A 332 -2.60 8.73 -4.57
C ASP A 332 -3.41 9.17 -3.33
N GLN A 333 -4.32 8.32 -2.87
CA GLN A 333 -5.09 8.51 -1.65
C GLN A 333 -4.19 8.59 -0.41
N VAL A 334 -3.15 7.74 -0.33
CA VAL A 334 -2.17 7.77 0.77
C VAL A 334 -1.43 9.11 0.79
N LEU A 335 -0.91 9.59 -0.35
CA LEU A 335 -0.20 10.87 -0.43
C LEU A 335 -1.09 12.06 -0.01
N LEU A 336 -2.35 12.09 -0.46
CA LEU A 336 -3.32 13.11 -0.06
C LEU A 336 -3.66 13.03 1.43
N ALA A 337 -3.78 11.82 1.98
CA ALA A 337 -3.97 11.61 3.40
C ALA A 337 -2.77 12.08 4.23
N VAL A 338 -1.53 11.85 3.77
CA VAL A 338 -0.31 12.38 4.41
C VAL A 338 -0.37 13.90 4.42
N GLN A 339 -0.61 14.53 3.28
CA GLN A 339 -0.70 15.99 3.18
C GLN A 339 -1.77 16.57 4.11
N ARG A 340 -2.97 15.97 4.11
CA ARG A 340 -4.07 16.40 4.99
C ARG A 340 -3.70 16.23 6.47
N THR A 341 -3.08 15.12 6.84
CA THR A 341 -2.67 14.86 8.23
C THR A 341 -1.64 15.88 8.70
N VAL A 342 -0.63 16.19 7.88
CA VAL A 342 0.38 17.18 8.23
C VAL A 342 -0.23 18.59 8.29
N ASN A 343 -1.12 18.95 7.37
CA ASN A 343 -1.79 20.25 7.36
C ASN A 343 -2.72 20.48 8.56
N LEU A 344 -3.22 19.42 9.21
CA LEU A 344 -3.99 19.52 10.46
C LEU A 344 -3.11 19.90 11.66
N LEU A 345 -1.78 19.75 11.56
CA LEU A 345 -0.88 20.20 12.63
C LEU A 345 -0.75 21.75 12.61
N PRO A 346 -0.76 22.40 13.78
CA PRO A 346 -0.55 23.83 13.91
C PRO A 346 0.72 24.29 13.19
N GLU A 347 0.61 25.35 12.41
CA GLU A 347 1.75 25.87 11.64
C GLU A 347 2.94 26.26 12.53
N ALA A 348 2.67 26.82 13.71
CA ALA A 348 3.69 27.16 14.69
C ALA A 348 4.51 25.94 15.15
N ALA A 349 3.88 24.77 15.30
CA ALA A 349 4.56 23.53 15.64
C ALA A 349 5.36 23.00 14.44
N ARG A 350 4.77 22.99 13.23
CA ARG A 350 5.43 22.51 12.00
C ARG A 350 6.71 23.28 11.70
N ARG A 351 6.72 24.61 11.83
CA ARG A 351 7.89 25.46 11.55
C ARG A 351 9.09 25.19 12.48
N ARG A 352 8.86 24.60 13.65
CA ARG A 352 9.90 24.28 14.65
C ARG A 352 10.46 22.86 14.53
N VAL A 353 9.96 22.07 13.58
CA VAL A 353 10.42 20.70 13.35
C VAL A 353 11.87 20.72 12.88
N THR A 354 12.75 19.99 13.57
CA THR A 354 14.18 19.89 13.24
C THR A 354 14.59 18.54 12.66
N SER A 355 13.69 17.54 12.71
CA SER A 355 13.92 16.21 12.14
C SER A 355 12.63 15.49 11.81
N VAL A 356 12.64 14.66 10.77
CA VAL A 356 11.50 13.85 10.33
C VAL A 356 11.83 12.36 10.50
N GLY A 357 11.06 11.68 11.35
CA GLY A 357 10.99 10.23 11.42
C GLY A 357 9.69 9.71 10.80
N ILE A 358 9.76 8.57 10.11
CA ILE A 358 8.60 7.96 9.46
C ILE A 358 8.57 6.47 9.83
N CYS A 359 7.40 5.97 10.17
CA CYS A 359 7.09 4.55 10.22
C CYS A 359 5.82 4.23 9.42
N GLY A 360 5.56 2.94 9.21
CA GLY A 360 4.32 2.53 8.58
C GLY A 360 4.13 1.02 8.56
N GLN A 361 3.02 0.61 7.95
CA GLN A 361 2.69 -0.80 7.80
C GLN A 361 3.82 -1.58 7.10
N MET A 362 4.28 -2.65 7.74
CA MET A 362 5.39 -3.47 7.25
C MET A 362 4.97 -4.37 6.06
N HIS A 363 5.95 -5.09 5.49
CA HIS A 363 5.80 -6.14 4.46
C HIS A 363 5.43 -5.68 3.05
N GLY A 364 4.59 -4.65 2.91
CA GLY A 364 4.04 -4.21 1.62
C GLY A 364 5.08 -3.70 0.62
N ILE A 365 4.68 -3.58 -0.65
CA ILE A 365 5.53 -3.12 -1.76
C ILE A 365 4.81 -2.18 -2.72
N VAL A 366 5.51 -1.11 -3.11
CA VAL A 366 5.17 -0.17 -4.20
C VAL A 366 6.36 -0.11 -5.17
N TRP A 367 6.08 0.00 -6.46
CA TRP A 367 7.08 0.30 -7.50
C TRP A 367 6.86 1.68 -8.08
N TRP A 368 7.93 2.39 -8.44
CA TRP A 368 7.84 3.72 -9.05
C TRP A 368 8.93 3.98 -10.09
N CYS A 369 8.71 5.02 -10.89
CA CYS A 369 9.67 5.62 -11.81
C CYS A 369 10.34 6.81 -11.13
N SER A 370 11.58 6.61 -10.68
CA SER A 370 12.35 7.55 -9.86
C SER A 370 12.42 8.95 -10.49
N ARG A 371 12.71 9.04 -11.78
CA ARG A 371 12.85 10.35 -12.47
C ARG A 371 11.57 11.18 -12.59
N ALA A 372 10.41 10.57 -12.40
CA ALA A 372 9.11 11.21 -12.64
C ALA A 372 8.24 11.32 -11.37
N VAL A 373 8.60 10.60 -10.31
CA VAL A 373 7.79 10.50 -9.09
C VAL A 373 7.58 11.85 -8.41
N HIS A 374 8.63 12.67 -8.30
CA HIS A 374 8.56 13.95 -7.61
C HIS A 374 7.63 14.95 -8.33
N GLU A 375 7.79 15.14 -9.65
CA GLU A 375 6.92 16.01 -10.45
C GLU A 375 5.45 15.55 -10.40
N ALA A 376 5.22 14.24 -10.48
CA ALA A 376 3.87 13.70 -10.40
C ALA A 376 3.24 13.84 -9.01
N ALA A 377 4.03 13.71 -7.94
CA ALA A 377 3.57 13.95 -6.57
C ALA A 377 3.26 15.43 -6.32
N GLU A 378 4.13 16.36 -6.75
CA GLU A 378 3.88 17.80 -6.72
C GLU A 378 2.55 18.15 -7.37
N CYS A 379 2.31 17.64 -8.59
CA CYS A 379 1.07 17.89 -9.33
C CYS A 379 -0.16 17.34 -8.59
N LEU A 380 -0.11 16.08 -8.11
CA LEU A 380 -1.18 15.46 -7.33
C LEU A 380 -1.57 16.29 -6.12
N LEU A 381 -0.54 16.69 -5.36
CA LEU A 381 -0.69 17.37 -4.07
C LEU A 381 -1.09 18.83 -4.24
N ALA A 382 -0.73 19.48 -5.35
CA ALA A 382 -1.17 20.83 -5.69
C ALA A 382 -2.64 20.90 -6.09
N THR A 383 -3.15 19.88 -6.80
CA THR A 383 -4.55 19.84 -7.27
C THR A 383 -5.51 19.16 -6.31
N GLY A 384 -5.02 18.60 -5.19
CA GLY A 384 -5.84 17.86 -4.24
C GLY A 384 -6.48 16.59 -4.82
N GLY A 385 -5.87 16.01 -5.88
CA GLY A 385 -6.40 14.83 -6.56
C GLY A 385 -7.32 15.13 -7.75
N ASP A 386 -7.63 16.39 -8.05
CA ASP A 386 -8.37 16.79 -9.25
C ASP A 386 -7.45 16.79 -10.49
N TRP A 387 -7.15 15.58 -10.97
CA TRP A 387 -6.42 15.38 -12.22
C TRP A 387 -7.29 15.75 -13.44
N ILE A 388 -7.38 17.04 -13.79
CA ILE A 388 -7.90 17.44 -15.10
C ILE A 388 -6.78 17.25 -16.13
N ARG A 389 -6.60 16.01 -16.62
CA ARG A 389 -5.80 15.75 -17.82
C ARG A 389 -6.74 15.61 -19.00
N GLU A 390 -6.46 16.33 -20.10
CA GLU A 390 -7.22 16.21 -21.35
C GLU A 390 -7.36 14.72 -21.75
N ASP A 391 -8.60 14.24 -21.84
CA ASP A 391 -9.03 12.84 -21.96
C ASP A 391 -8.52 12.07 -23.21
N ASP A 392 -7.69 12.71 -24.06
CA ASP A 392 -7.41 12.24 -25.41
C ASP A 392 -6.04 11.53 -25.58
N ASP A 393 -5.26 11.35 -24.51
CA ASP A 393 -3.97 10.64 -24.60
C ASP A 393 -4.06 9.17 -24.14
N ASP A 394 -4.22 8.27 -25.11
CA ASP A 394 -4.07 6.79 -25.03
C ASP A 394 -2.69 6.31 -24.48
N SER A 395 -1.82 7.24 -24.04
CA SER A 395 -0.43 7.01 -23.67
C SER A 395 -0.11 7.07 -22.17
N TYR A 396 -1.09 7.34 -21.30
CA TYR A 396 -0.87 7.44 -19.85
C TYR A 396 -0.28 6.14 -19.25
N GLU A 397 0.96 6.22 -18.79
CA GLU A 397 1.64 5.18 -18.03
C GLU A 397 1.75 5.67 -16.58
N PRO A 398 1.33 4.87 -15.58
CA PRO A 398 1.38 5.27 -14.19
C PRO A 398 2.84 5.46 -13.74
N VAL A 399 3.10 6.51 -12.95
CA VAL A 399 4.44 6.82 -12.42
C VAL A 399 4.79 5.94 -11.21
N TRP A 400 3.76 5.38 -10.55
CA TRP A 400 3.88 4.40 -9.48
C TRP A 400 2.74 3.38 -9.54
N SER A 401 2.98 2.19 -9.02
CA SER A 401 1.99 1.13 -8.89
C SER A 401 0.97 1.40 -7.78
N GLU A 402 -0.06 0.57 -7.69
CA GLU A 402 -0.80 0.41 -6.43
C GLU A 402 0.12 -0.20 -5.36
N LEU A 403 -0.22 0.01 -4.09
CA LEU A 403 0.44 -0.62 -2.97
C LEU A 403 -0.15 -2.02 -2.77
N ILE A 404 0.70 -3.05 -2.85
CA ILE A 404 0.37 -4.40 -2.40
C ILE A 404 0.70 -4.46 -0.90
N THR A 405 -0.30 -4.66 -0.05
CA THR A 405 -0.15 -4.62 1.42
C THR A 405 0.18 -5.99 2.01
N TRP A 406 0.47 -6.01 3.31
CA TRP A 406 0.69 -7.23 4.09
C TRP A 406 -0.50 -8.18 4.12
N GLN A 407 -1.71 -7.69 3.84
CA GLN A 407 -2.93 -8.51 3.82
C GLN A 407 -3.11 -9.27 2.50
N ASP A 408 -2.31 -8.94 1.47
CA ASP A 408 -2.44 -9.54 0.14
C ASP A 408 -2.13 -11.05 0.15
N GLN A 409 -3.07 -11.83 -0.40
CA GLN A 409 -2.99 -13.28 -0.48
C GLN A 409 -2.76 -13.82 -1.90
N ARG A 410 -2.26 -13.00 -2.84
CA ARG A 410 -1.98 -13.47 -4.22
C ARG A 410 -0.92 -14.57 -4.26
N CYS A 411 0.01 -14.52 -3.30
CA CYS A 411 1.04 -15.54 -3.11
C CYS A 411 0.44 -16.77 -2.39
N THR A 412 -0.18 -17.65 -3.17
CA THR A 412 -0.77 -18.90 -2.64
C THR A 412 0.27 -19.80 -1.95
N PRO A 413 -0.13 -20.71 -1.05
CA PRO A 413 0.78 -21.67 -0.43
C PRO A 413 1.64 -22.44 -1.46
N ALA A 414 1.04 -22.89 -2.57
CA ALA A 414 1.75 -23.57 -3.65
C ALA A 414 2.82 -22.68 -4.33
N PHE A 415 2.52 -21.39 -4.53
CA PHE A 415 3.48 -20.43 -5.06
C PHE A 415 4.65 -20.22 -4.08
N LEU A 416 4.36 -20.06 -2.79
CA LEU A 416 5.36 -19.89 -1.74
C LEU A 416 6.25 -21.12 -1.60
N ASP A 417 5.69 -22.33 -1.66
CA ASP A 417 6.46 -23.58 -1.63
C ASP A 417 7.39 -23.70 -2.83
N ASN A 418 6.93 -23.31 -4.02
CA ASN A 418 7.78 -23.22 -5.20
C ASN A 418 8.93 -22.21 -5.00
N CYS A 419 8.65 -21.05 -4.42
CA CYS A 419 9.68 -20.06 -4.08
C CYS A 419 10.73 -20.64 -3.11
N ARG A 420 10.29 -21.29 -2.02
CA ARG A 420 11.17 -21.94 -1.04
C ARG A 420 12.03 -23.03 -1.69
N GLN A 421 11.45 -23.84 -2.58
CA GLN A 421 12.20 -24.87 -3.33
C GLN A 421 13.24 -24.25 -4.28
N LYS A 422 12.91 -23.17 -5.00
CA LYS A 422 13.87 -22.44 -5.85
C LYS A 422 15.04 -21.90 -5.03
N ILE A 423 14.76 -21.32 -3.86
CA ILE A 423 15.77 -20.80 -2.94
C ILE A 423 16.66 -21.93 -2.42
N ALA A 424 16.08 -23.02 -1.92
CA ALA A 424 16.82 -24.17 -1.36
C ALA A 424 17.73 -24.86 -2.39
N ARG A 425 17.38 -24.84 -3.68
CA ARG A 425 18.23 -25.38 -4.76
C ARG A 425 19.46 -24.53 -5.05
N THR A 426 19.50 -23.27 -4.60
CA THR A 426 20.63 -22.38 -4.81
C THR A 426 21.73 -22.74 -3.81
N LYS A 427 22.83 -23.34 -4.29
CA LYS A 427 23.93 -23.83 -3.44
C LYS A 427 24.33 -22.81 -2.38
N SER A 428 24.19 -23.18 -1.11
CA SER A 428 24.74 -22.41 0.00
C SER A 428 26.27 -22.46 -0.08
N THR A 429 26.93 -21.30 0.02
CA THR A 429 28.33 -21.30 0.45
C THR A 429 28.36 -21.83 1.88
N SER A 430 29.36 -22.64 2.21
CA SER A 430 29.39 -23.52 3.39
C SER A 430 29.23 -22.86 4.78
N ASN A 431 29.08 -21.53 4.86
CA ASN A 431 28.97 -20.75 6.10
C ASN A 431 27.78 -19.76 6.11
N GLY A 432 26.83 -19.81 5.16
CA GLY A 432 25.73 -18.83 5.11
C GLY A 432 24.54 -19.19 6.00
N SER A 433 24.03 -18.24 6.79
CA SER A 433 22.73 -18.37 7.50
C SER A 433 21.61 -18.82 6.56
N PRO A 434 20.62 -19.58 7.07
CA PRO A 434 19.42 -19.90 6.29
C PRO A 434 18.74 -18.59 5.84
N PRO A 435 18.21 -18.54 4.61
CA PRO A 435 17.49 -17.37 4.12
C PRO A 435 16.20 -17.17 4.93
N ASN A 436 15.82 -15.91 5.14
CA ASN A 436 14.58 -15.56 5.82
C ASN A 436 13.35 -16.20 5.15
N ARG A 437 12.31 -16.41 5.96
CA ARG A 437 11.06 -16.98 5.48
C ARG A 437 10.40 -16.05 4.46
N ILE A 438 10.03 -16.61 3.32
CA ILE A 438 9.14 -15.97 2.33
C ILE A 438 7.69 -16.37 2.68
N ALA A 439 6.80 -15.37 2.77
CA ALA A 439 5.40 -15.52 3.14
C ALA A 439 4.48 -14.68 2.25
N ALA A 440 3.17 -14.95 2.28
CA ALA A 440 2.18 -14.09 1.63
C ALA A 440 2.20 -12.69 2.28
N GLY A 441 1.92 -11.65 1.49
CA GLY A 441 2.04 -10.26 1.92
C GLY A 441 3.47 -9.70 1.94
N TYR A 442 4.52 -10.53 1.87
CA TYR A 442 5.92 -10.05 1.90
C TYR A 442 6.37 -9.49 0.55
N GLY A 443 7.11 -8.38 0.58
CA GLY A 443 7.51 -7.64 -0.62
C GLY A 443 8.23 -8.47 -1.69
N LEU A 444 9.22 -9.30 -1.34
CA LEU A 444 9.89 -10.15 -2.34
C LEU A 444 9.00 -11.27 -2.89
N ALA A 445 8.06 -11.78 -2.10
CA ALA A 445 7.06 -12.75 -2.58
C ALA A 445 6.16 -12.10 -3.62
N SER A 446 5.63 -10.91 -3.29
CA SER A 446 4.79 -10.10 -4.18
C SER A 446 5.54 -9.64 -5.44
N PHE A 447 6.84 -9.34 -5.33
CA PHE A 447 7.69 -9.02 -6.47
C PHE A 447 7.88 -10.23 -7.38
N ALA A 448 8.27 -11.38 -6.83
CA ALA A 448 8.39 -12.61 -7.61
C ALA A 448 7.07 -12.98 -8.30
N HIS A 449 5.94 -12.86 -7.59
CA HIS A 449 4.62 -13.12 -8.16
C HIS A 449 4.28 -12.14 -9.29
N THR A 450 4.59 -10.85 -9.12
CA THR A 450 4.33 -9.82 -10.14
C THR A 450 5.21 -10.04 -11.38
N LEU A 451 6.47 -10.43 -11.22
CA LEU A 451 7.34 -10.79 -12.35
C LEU A 451 6.79 -12.00 -13.14
N GLU A 452 6.24 -13.00 -12.46
CA GLU A 452 5.71 -14.21 -13.11
C GLU A 452 4.33 -14.00 -13.75
N ASN A 453 3.44 -13.25 -13.10
CA ASN A 453 2.02 -13.20 -13.47
C ASN A 453 1.58 -11.87 -14.08
N SER A 454 2.29 -10.77 -13.82
CA SER A 454 1.90 -9.43 -14.26
C SER A 454 3.10 -8.52 -14.52
N PRO A 455 4.11 -8.93 -15.31
CA PRO A 455 5.34 -8.15 -15.51
C PRO A 455 5.10 -6.79 -16.16
N ARG A 456 3.96 -6.61 -16.84
CA ARG A 456 3.55 -5.33 -17.43
C ARG A 456 3.41 -4.22 -16.38
N THR A 457 3.06 -4.56 -15.14
CA THR A 457 2.94 -3.59 -14.03
C THR A 457 4.28 -2.92 -13.70
N LEU A 458 5.41 -3.56 -14.06
CA LEU A 458 6.75 -3.07 -13.76
C LEU A 458 7.35 -2.27 -14.92
N VAL A 459 6.68 -2.19 -16.08
CA VAL A 459 7.18 -1.45 -17.23
C VAL A 459 7.27 0.04 -16.89
N GLY A 460 8.47 0.60 -17.02
CA GLY A 460 8.74 2.01 -16.71
C GLY A 460 9.10 2.29 -15.25
N MET A 461 8.98 1.29 -14.37
CA MET A 461 9.42 1.37 -12.98
C MET A 461 10.89 0.98 -12.87
N ASP A 462 11.63 1.67 -12.00
CA ASP A 462 13.06 1.46 -11.78
C ASP A 462 13.45 1.37 -10.30
N ALA A 463 12.51 1.60 -9.38
CA ALA A 463 12.70 1.48 -7.93
C ALA A 463 11.48 0.85 -7.24
N CYS A 464 11.69 0.32 -6.04
CA CYS A 464 10.65 -0.13 -5.14
C CYS A 464 11.00 0.07 -3.66
N GLY A 465 10.02 -0.12 -2.79
CA GLY A 465 10.10 0.01 -1.34
C GLY A 465 8.74 -0.21 -0.68
N THR A 466 8.67 -0.04 0.63
CA THR A 466 7.39 0.05 1.36
C THR A 466 6.67 1.36 1.02
N ILE A 467 5.45 1.54 1.55
CA ILE A 467 4.71 2.80 1.35
C ILE A 467 5.40 3.99 2.02
N HIS A 468 5.99 3.79 3.19
CA HIS A 468 6.72 4.84 3.91
C HIS A 468 8.09 5.10 3.30
N ASP A 469 8.77 4.11 2.71
CA ASP A 469 9.97 4.35 1.88
C ASP A 469 9.63 5.22 0.67
N PHE A 470 8.50 4.93 0.00
CA PHE A 470 8.02 5.73 -1.13
C PHE A 470 7.69 7.17 -0.73
N VAL A 471 6.95 7.36 0.38
CA VAL A 471 6.62 8.71 0.87
C VAL A 471 7.88 9.47 1.27
N ALA A 472 8.86 8.81 1.88
CA ALA A 472 10.15 9.44 2.20
C ALA A 472 10.94 9.81 0.93
N PHE A 473 10.91 8.98 -0.11
CA PHE A 473 11.51 9.28 -1.41
C PHE A 473 10.90 10.54 -2.04
N VAL A 474 9.56 10.66 -2.00
CA VAL A 474 8.83 11.86 -2.45
C VAL A 474 9.19 13.08 -1.60
N LEU A 475 9.15 12.95 -0.28
CA LEU A 475 9.45 14.01 0.68
C LEU A 475 10.89 14.52 0.54
N CYS A 476 11.85 13.67 0.21
CA CYS A 476 13.23 14.10 0.01
C CYS A 476 13.49 14.73 -1.37
N GLY A 477 12.49 14.71 -2.27
CA GLY A 477 12.68 15.11 -3.66
C GLY A 477 13.66 14.24 -4.45
N HIS A 478 13.83 12.98 -4.04
CA HIS A 478 14.71 12.05 -4.73
C HIS A 478 14.21 11.76 -6.16
N THR A 479 15.15 11.48 -7.07
CA THR A 479 14.85 11.25 -8.49
C THR A 479 15.64 10.09 -9.11
N LEU A 480 16.54 9.46 -8.35
CA LEU A 480 17.37 8.36 -8.80
C LEU A 480 17.05 7.05 -8.04
N PRO A 481 17.07 5.88 -8.70
CA PRO A 481 16.83 4.60 -8.02
C PRO A 481 17.81 4.33 -6.87
N SER A 482 19.05 4.81 -6.98
CA SER A 482 20.09 4.68 -5.95
C SER A 482 19.79 5.44 -4.66
N GLU A 483 18.82 6.36 -4.68
CA GLU A 483 18.38 7.11 -3.50
C GLU A 483 17.26 6.36 -2.74
N SER A 484 16.71 5.28 -3.32
CA SER A 484 15.76 4.41 -2.63
C SER A 484 16.47 3.70 -1.48
N SER A 485 15.91 3.84 -0.29
CA SER A 485 16.46 3.32 0.96
C SER A 485 15.38 2.60 1.75
N MET A 486 15.77 1.60 2.53
CA MET A 486 14.87 0.84 3.42
C MET A 486 15.67 0.43 4.66
N ASP A 487 15.04 0.38 5.83
CA ASP A 487 15.75 -0.06 7.03
C ASP A 487 15.77 -1.61 7.18
N THR A 488 16.54 -2.10 8.15
CA THR A 488 16.66 -3.53 8.43
C THR A 488 15.36 -4.18 8.93
N THR A 489 14.47 -3.44 9.60
CA THR A 489 13.19 -3.96 10.10
C THR A 489 12.23 -4.26 8.95
N ASP A 490 12.10 -3.35 7.99
CA ASP A 490 11.28 -3.57 6.80
C ASP A 490 11.93 -4.56 5.82
N ALA A 491 13.25 -4.49 5.62
CA ALA A 491 13.95 -5.43 4.75
C ALA A 491 13.88 -6.88 5.27
N HIS A 492 13.90 -7.08 6.59
CA HIS A 492 13.65 -8.37 7.21
C HIS A 492 12.27 -8.90 6.85
N SER A 493 11.28 -8.02 6.94
CA SER A 493 9.85 -8.27 6.70
C SER A 493 9.52 -8.63 5.23
N TRP A 494 10.50 -8.53 4.33
CA TRP A 494 10.42 -8.91 2.91
C TRP A 494 10.94 -10.33 2.62
N GLY A 495 11.60 -10.99 3.58
CA GLY A 495 12.02 -12.39 3.49
C GLY A 495 13.30 -12.67 2.69
N GLY A 496 14.10 -11.64 2.36
CA GLY A 496 15.38 -11.82 1.63
C GLY A 496 16.55 -11.03 2.18
N LEU A 497 16.46 -10.54 3.42
CA LEU A 497 17.57 -9.90 4.12
C LEU A 497 18.53 -10.96 4.67
N ASN A 498 19.82 -10.79 4.44
CA ASN A 498 20.84 -11.53 5.16
C ASN A 498 21.16 -10.79 6.47
N LEU A 499 20.84 -11.41 7.60
CA LEU A 499 21.03 -10.81 8.93
C LEU A 499 22.49 -10.58 9.32
N GLN A 500 23.44 -11.35 8.79
CA GLN A 500 24.86 -11.19 9.07
C GLN A 500 25.45 -9.98 8.32
N THR A 501 25.09 -9.84 7.03
CA THR A 501 25.62 -8.76 6.19
C THR A 501 24.77 -7.50 6.20
N GLN A 502 23.54 -7.58 6.71
CA GLN A 502 22.53 -6.52 6.64
C GLN A 502 22.25 -6.03 5.21
N THR A 503 22.28 -6.95 4.24
CA THR A 503 22.02 -6.66 2.82
C THR A 503 21.08 -7.70 2.21
N TRP A 504 20.51 -7.41 1.04
CA TRP A 504 19.76 -8.41 0.28
C TRP A 504 20.60 -9.65 -0.04
N ASP A 505 20.04 -10.84 0.19
CA ASP A 505 20.70 -12.11 -0.08
C ASP A 505 20.72 -12.41 -1.59
N PRO A 506 21.90 -12.42 -2.24
CA PRO A 506 22.00 -12.67 -3.68
C PRO A 506 21.48 -14.05 -4.09
N ARG A 507 21.46 -15.03 -3.16
CA ARG A 507 20.89 -16.37 -3.40
C ARG A 507 19.38 -16.27 -3.61
N VAL A 508 18.69 -15.53 -2.73
CA VAL A 508 17.24 -15.32 -2.81
C VAL A 508 16.89 -14.53 -4.08
N LEU A 509 17.61 -13.45 -4.37
CA LEU A 509 17.35 -12.63 -5.54
C LEU A 509 17.50 -13.41 -6.85
N ARG A 510 18.58 -14.20 -6.98
CA ARG A 510 18.78 -15.05 -8.17
C ARG A 510 17.71 -16.14 -8.30
N ALA A 511 17.35 -16.79 -7.18
CA ALA A 511 16.34 -17.84 -7.17
C ALA A 511 14.95 -17.32 -7.60
N LEU A 512 14.60 -16.11 -7.17
CA LEU A 512 13.31 -15.46 -7.47
C LEU A 512 13.34 -14.57 -8.71
N ARG A 513 14.50 -14.44 -9.39
CA ARG A 513 14.73 -13.59 -10.56
C ARG A 513 14.42 -12.10 -10.32
N ILE A 514 14.64 -11.64 -9.09
CA ILE A 514 14.38 -10.25 -8.70
C ILE A 514 15.59 -9.39 -9.11
N PRO A 515 15.39 -8.31 -9.88
CA PRO A 515 16.47 -7.43 -10.30
C PRO A 515 16.97 -6.60 -9.10
N SER A 516 18.22 -6.84 -8.69
CA SER A 516 18.81 -6.11 -7.56
C SER A 516 18.92 -4.60 -7.79
N SER A 517 18.92 -4.14 -9.04
CA SER A 517 18.99 -2.73 -9.39
C SER A 517 17.74 -1.93 -9.03
N MET A 518 16.59 -2.59 -8.80
CA MET A 518 15.35 -1.95 -8.38
C MET A 518 15.15 -1.94 -6.86
N LEU A 519 15.90 -2.77 -6.13
CA LEU A 519 15.73 -2.90 -4.69
C LEU A 519 16.35 -1.70 -3.95
N PRO A 520 15.74 -1.25 -2.84
CA PRO A 520 16.28 -0.17 -2.04
C PRO A 520 17.60 -0.58 -1.40
N ALA A 521 18.48 0.39 -1.17
CA ALA A 521 19.67 0.21 -0.36
C ALA A 521 19.25 0.00 1.11
N VAL A 522 19.66 -1.12 1.72
CA VAL A 522 19.38 -1.38 3.13
C VAL A 522 20.28 -0.48 3.99
N LYS A 523 19.66 0.33 4.86
CA LYS A 523 20.36 1.24 5.78
C LYS A 523 20.03 0.89 7.24
N LYS A 524 20.90 1.32 8.16
CA LYS A 524 20.65 1.15 9.59
C LYS A 524 19.55 2.10 10.05
N PRO A 525 18.64 1.68 10.94
CA PRO A 525 17.70 2.59 11.61
C PRO A 525 18.40 3.84 12.17
N GLY A 526 17.78 5.01 12.01
CA GLY A 526 18.39 6.28 12.41
C GLY A 526 19.42 6.86 11.41
N SER A 527 19.62 6.25 10.25
CA SER A 527 20.41 6.87 9.17
C SER A 527 19.63 8.00 8.49
N CYS A 528 20.25 9.16 8.31
CA CYS A 528 19.70 10.22 7.46
C CYS A 528 19.76 9.78 5.99
N ILE A 529 18.65 9.94 5.25
CA ILE A 529 18.54 9.53 3.85
C ILE A 529 18.43 10.70 2.88
N GLY A 530 18.16 11.90 3.38
CA GLY A 530 17.95 13.11 2.59
C GLY A 530 17.43 14.25 3.45
N HIS A 531 16.98 15.32 2.80
CA HIS A 531 16.33 16.44 3.45
C HIS A 531 15.01 16.75 2.75
N SER A 532 14.03 17.27 3.48
CA SER A 532 12.73 17.62 2.92
C SER A 532 12.84 18.60 1.74
N SER A 533 12.10 18.30 0.68
CA SER A 533 11.98 19.11 -0.52
C SER A 533 11.09 20.34 -0.28
N THR A 534 11.24 21.32 -1.17
CA THR A 534 10.37 22.49 -1.27
C THR A 534 9.05 22.12 -1.94
N GLY A 535 8.01 22.94 -1.79
CA GLY A 535 6.74 22.76 -2.52
C GLY A 535 5.73 21.84 -1.83
N TYR A 536 4.80 21.26 -2.59
CA TYR A 536 3.71 20.46 -2.04
C TYR A 536 4.17 19.07 -1.57
N SER A 537 5.24 18.52 -2.16
CA SER A 537 5.89 17.26 -1.76
C SER A 537 6.62 17.36 -0.41
N GLY A 538 6.92 18.58 0.04
CA GLY A 538 7.37 18.84 1.41
C GLY A 538 6.28 18.61 2.47
N PHE A 539 5.03 18.38 2.05
CA PHE A 539 3.85 18.18 2.90
C PHE A 539 3.58 19.32 3.92
N GLY A 540 4.17 20.50 3.74
CA GLY A 540 4.07 21.60 4.69
C GLY A 540 5.03 21.51 5.89
N LEU A 541 6.05 20.65 5.83
CA LEU A 541 7.18 20.65 6.76
C LEU A 541 8.23 21.70 6.33
N PRO A 542 9.14 22.13 7.24
CA PRO A 542 10.18 23.07 6.88
C PRO A 542 11.10 22.49 5.82
N GLU A 543 11.55 23.31 4.87
CA GLU A 543 12.51 22.91 3.84
C GLU A 543 13.87 22.54 4.45
N ASN A 544 14.60 21.64 3.79
CA ASN A 544 15.93 21.23 4.20
C ASN A 544 15.98 20.61 5.63
N THR A 545 14.88 19.98 6.06
CA THR A 545 14.81 19.26 7.34
C THR A 545 15.32 17.82 7.13
N PRO A 546 16.27 17.33 7.95
CA PRO A 546 16.75 15.95 7.84
C PRO A 546 15.64 14.90 7.93
N VAL A 547 15.59 14.01 6.94
CA VAL A 547 14.67 12.87 6.87
C VAL A 547 15.44 11.59 7.12
N TYR A 548 14.98 10.81 8.10
CA TYR A 548 15.61 9.57 8.50
C TYR A 548 14.97 8.37 7.82
N VAL A 549 15.76 7.30 7.65
CA VAL A 549 15.28 6.09 6.98
C VAL A 549 13.98 5.60 7.64
N PRO A 550 12.92 5.36 6.86
CA PRO A 550 11.66 4.87 7.41
C PRO A 550 11.81 3.49 8.04
N MET A 551 10.96 3.17 9.03
CA MET A 551 11.02 1.93 9.80
C MET A 551 9.64 1.26 9.93
N GLY A 552 9.60 -0.01 10.33
CA GLY A 552 8.34 -0.67 10.63
C GLY A 552 7.57 -0.02 11.80
N ASP A 553 6.24 0.02 11.70
CA ASP A 553 5.33 0.49 12.75
C ASP A 553 5.51 -0.27 14.08
N HIS A 554 5.61 -1.59 14.03
CA HIS A 554 5.75 -2.42 15.21
C HIS A 554 7.03 -2.10 16.00
N PRO A 555 8.25 -2.14 15.46
CA PRO A 555 9.45 -1.77 16.22
C PRO A 555 9.40 -0.32 16.75
N CYS A 556 8.78 0.61 16.01
CA CYS A 556 8.59 1.97 16.50
C CYS A 556 7.63 2.05 17.70
N SER A 557 6.55 1.28 17.72
CA SER A 557 5.66 1.20 18.91
C SER A 557 6.40 0.67 20.15
N VAL A 558 7.30 -0.30 19.99
CA VAL A 558 8.14 -0.80 21.09
C VAL A 558 9.11 0.27 21.57
N LEU A 559 9.71 1.03 20.66
CA LEU A 559 10.57 2.16 20.99
C LEU A 559 9.83 3.25 21.77
N ALA A 560 8.61 3.59 21.37
CA ALA A 560 7.77 4.54 22.07
C ALA A 560 7.49 4.10 23.52
N ALA A 561 7.16 2.82 23.71
CA ALA A 561 6.95 2.23 25.04
C ALA A 561 8.22 2.29 25.90
N LEU A 562 9.39 2.00 25.32
CA LEU A 562 10.70 2.11 25.99
C LEU A 562 11.00 3.54 26.43
N ALA A 563 10.77 4.51 25.56
CA ALA A 563 11.03 5.93 25.82
C ALA A 563 10.16 6.48 26.95
N GLN A 564 8.87 6.13 26.99
CA GLN A 564 7.96 6.58 28.06
C GLN A 564 8.32 6.03 29.44
N ARG A 565 9.10 4.95 29.52
CA ARG A 565 9.51 4.34 30.79
C ARG A 565 10.76 4.99 31.40
N GLN A 566 11.62 5.63 30.60
CA GLN A 566 12.95 6.08 31.03
C GLN A 566 13.18 7.56 30.74
N THR A 567 13.73 8.31 31.70
CA THR A 567 14.29 9.66 31.49
C THR A 567 15.62 9.65 30.73
N SER A 568 16.20 8.47 30.47
CA SER A 568 17.25 8.26 29.45
C SER A 568 17.25 6.79 29.04
N PRO A 569 16.76 6.45 27.84
CA PRO A 569 16.76 5.08 27.33
C PRO A 569 18.19 4.57 27.18
N SER A 570 18.63 3.66 28.06
CA SER A 570 19.89 2.95 27.84
C SER A 570 19.68 1.85 26.79
N SER A 571 20.63 1.71 25.87
CA SER A 571 20.64 0.67 24.82
C SER A 571 20.60 -0.77 25.35
N ASP A 572 20.71 -0.96 26.67
CA ASP A 572 20.83 -2.25 27.34
C ASP A 572 19.53 -2.70 28.03
N SER A 573 18.48 -1.87 28.07
CA SER A 573 17.26 -2.27 28.77
C SER A 573 16.50 -3.34 28.01
N ASN A 574 16.36 -4.51 28.62
CA ASN A 574 15.48 -5.60 28.21
C ASN A 574 14.05 -5.29 28.69
N LEU A 575 13.04 -5.52 27.83
CA LEU A 575 11.64 -5.19 28.08
C LEU A 575 10.75 -6.19 27.34
N THR A 576 9.61 -6.53 27.94
CA THR A 576 8.48 -7.16 27.25
C THR A 576 7.33 -6.17 27.09
N LEU A 577 6.84 -5.97 25.86
CA LEU A 577 5.61 -5.25 25.56
C LEU A 577 4.51 -6.27 25.28
N VAL A 578 3.37 -6.17 25.96
CA VAL A 578 2.16 -6.95 25.69
C VAL A 578 1.06 -5.99 25.27
N ASN A 579 0.59 -6.14 24.04
CA ASN A 579 -0.53 -5.39 23.50
C ASN A 579 -1.73 -6.34 23.35
N ILE A 580 -2.83 -6.09 24.07
CA ILE A 580 -4.11 -6.78 23.84
C ILE A 580 -5.14 -5.73 23.42
N GLY A 581 -5.28 -5.57 22.11
CA GLY A 581 -6.31 -4.76 21.46
C GLY A 581 -7.40 -5.67 20.90
N THR A 582 -7.77 -5.48 19.62
CA THR A 582 -8.66 -6.41 18.90
C THR A 582 -8.05 -7.82 18.82
N SER A 583 -6.77 -7.91 18.46
CA SER A 583 -5.93 -9.11 18.56
C SER A 583 -4.92 -8.96 19.70
N ALA A 584 -4.07 -9.96 19.93
CA ALA A 584 -3.04 -9.89 20.97
C ALA A 584 -1.63 -10.08 20.38
N GLN A 585 -0.66 -9.36 20.93
CA GLN A 585 0.74 -9.45 20.52
C GLN A 585 1.65 -9.25 21.71
N MET A 586 2.76 -9.99 21.75
CA MET A 586 3.86 -9.78 22.67
C MET A 586 5.13 -9.54 21.89
N ALA A 587 5.93 -8.56 22.33
CA ALA A 587 7.24 -8.27 21.78
C ALA A 587 8.27 -8.19 22.90
N MET A 588 9.30 -9.00 22.81
CA MET A 588 10.41 -9.07 23.76
C MET A 588 11.64 -8.46 23.13
N VAL A 589 12.26 -7.49 23.79
CA VAL A 589 13.56 -6.97 23.35
C VAL A 589 14.64 -7.93 23.84
N LEU A 590 15.31 -8.58 22.90
CA LEU A 590 16.29 -9.65 23.11
C LEU A 590 17.71 -9.18 22.81
N THR A 591 18.69 -9.82 23.45
CA THR A 591 20.12 -9.64 23.16
C THR A 591 20.62 -10.73 22.21
N GLY A 592 21.79 -10.52 21.58
CA GLY A 592 22.45 -11.57 20.80
C GLY A 592 22.65 -12.89 21.56
N GLY A 593 22.98 -12.81 22.86
CA GLY A 593 23.12 -14.00 23.72
C GLY A 593 21.80 -14.73 23.99
N ASP A 594 20.65 -14.05 23.91
CA ASP A 594 19.33 -14.71 24.00
C ASP A 594 18.98 -15.43 22.69
N ILE A 595 19.38 -14.86 21.55
CA ILE A 595 19.22 -15.50 20.24
C ILE A 595 20.11 -16.74 20.12
N GLU A 596 21.35 -16.70 20.61
CA GLU A 596 22.23 -17.87 20.61
C GLU A 596 21.65 -19.05 21.40
N LYS A 597 20.94 -18.79 22.51
CA LYS A 597 20.24 -19.83 23.28
C LYS A 597 19.14 -20.50 22.44
N LEU A 598 18.35 -19.71 21.71
CA LEU A 598 17.32 -20.22 20.80
C LEU A 598 17.93 -21.13 19.73
N SER A 599 18.98 -20.66 19.05
CA SER A 599 19.64 -21.43 17.98
C SER A 599 20.33 -22.72 18.46
N SER A 600 20.76 -22.77 19.72
CA SER A 600 21.35 -23.98 20.32
C SER A 600 20.31 -25.07 20.66
N SER A 601 19.05 -24.69 20.78
CA SER A 601 17.91 -25.58 21.09
C SER A 601 17.20 -26.10 19.84
N GLU A 602 17.47 -25.53 18.66
CA GLU A 602 16.98 -26.01 17.36
C GLU A 602 17.64 -27.34 16.96
N ASN A 603 17.32 -28.42 17.66
CA ASN A 603 17.54 -29.79 17.23
C ASN A 603 16.32 -30.67 17.58
N VAL A 604 15.88 -31.43 16.57
CA VAL A 604 14.95 -32.58 16.62
C VAL A 604 13.44 -32.27 16.63
N ASP A 605 12.95 -31.46 15.70
CA ASP A 605 11.83 -31.82 14.82
C ASP A 605 11.57 -30.66 13.85
N GLY A 606 11.34 -30.97 12.58
CA GLY A 606 11.08 -29.97 11.53
C GLY A 606 9.74 -29.24 11.66
N GLN A 607 9.25 -29.02 12.89
CA GLN A 607 8.16 -28.11 13.17
C GLN A 607 8.73 -26.71 13.34
N ASP A 608 8.75 -25.99 12.21
CA ASP A 608 8.83 -24.53 12.15
C ASP A 608 7.85 -23.98 13.21
N ASN A 609 8.35 -23.55 14.38
CA ASN A 609 7.52 -23.09 15.49
C ASN A 609 6.93 -21.72 15.11
N SER A 610 5.95 -21.75 14.22
CA SER A 610 5.56 -20.63 13.37
C SER A 610 4.83 -19.50 14.10
N SER A 611 4.61 -19.65 15.41
CA SER A 611 3.96 -18.68 16.27
C SER A 611 4.91 -17.63 16.86
N PHE A 612 6.22 -17.84 16.80
CA PHE A 612 7.23 -16.91 17.34
C PHE A 612 8.23 -16.49 16.27
N GLU A 613 8.38 -15.18 16.07
CA GLU A 613 9.30 -14.63 15.06
C GLU A 613 10.38 -13.78 15.73
N VAL A 614 11.63 -13.98 15.33
CA VAL A 614 12.74 -13.11 15.72
C VAL A 614 13.04 -12.14 14.58
N ARG A 615 13.05 -10.84 14.88
CA ARG A 615 13.30 -9.76 13.92
C ARG A 615 14.47 -8.89 14.40
N PRO A 616 15.24 -8.25 13.51
CA PRO A 616 16.13 -7.15 13.89
C PRO A 616 15.36 -6.07 14.66
N PHE A 617 15.99 -5.48 15.67
CA PHE A 617 15.47 -4.29 16.32
C PHE A 617 16.27 -3.04 15.95
N LEU A 618 15.77 -1.88 16.36
CA LEU A 618 16.31 -0.58 15.97
C LEU A 618 17.73 -0.31 16.51
N PHE A 619 18.13 -0.99 17.58
CA PHE A 619 19.46 -0.87 18.17
C PHE A 619 20.40 -1.98 17.68
N GLU A 620 21.70 -1.68 17.59
CA GLU A 620 22.71 -2.67 17.23
C GLU A 620 22.72 -3.86 18.21
N ASN A 621 22.83 -5.07 17.66
CA ASN A 621 22.85 -6.33 18.41
C ASN A 621 21.63 -6.55 19.33
N ARG A 622 20.48 -5.92 19.00
CA ARG A 622 19.19 -6.15 19.64
C ARG A 622 18.19 -6.71 18.64
N PHE A 623 17.28 -7.53 19.15
CA PHE A 623 16.27 -8.22 18.37
C PHE A 623 14.90 -8.08 19.03
N LEU A 624 13.83 -8.23 18.25
CA LEU A 624 12.48 -8.39 18.75
C LEU A 624 12.03 -9.83 18.57
N GLY A 625 11.77 -10.52 19.67
CA GLY A 625 11.03 -11.77 19.67
C GLY A 625 9.53 -11.47 19.74
N VAL A 626 8.77 -11.89 18.74
CA VAL A 626 7.36 -11.50 18.57
C VAL A 626 6.48 -12.73 18.56
N ALA A 627 5.52 -12.78 19.49
CA ALA A 627 4.38 -13.68 19.47
C ALA A 627 3.14 -12.89 19.07
N ALA A 628 2.35 -13.39 18.11
CA ALA A 628 1.16 -12.69 17.63
C ALA A 628 -0.02 -13.65 17.53
N SER A 629 -1.05 -13.39 18.33
CA SER A 629 -2.30 -14.15 18.41
C SER A 629 -3.41 -13.45 17.64
N LEU A 630 -4.18 -14.20 16.84
CA LEU A 630 -5.41 -13.69 16.22
C LEU A 630 -6.51 -13.44 17.26
N SER A 631 -6.41 -14.07 18.42
CA SER A 631 -7.34 -13.94 19.54
C SER A 631 -6.87 -12.89 20.54
N GLY A 632 -7.73 -11.93 20.83
CA GLY A 632 -7.52 -10.85 21.79
C GLY A 632 -8.86 -10.32 22.29
N GLY A 633 -9.05 -9.01 22.23
CA GLY A 633 -10.33 -8.37 22.55
C GLY A 633 -11.48 -8.79 21.66
N ASN A 634 -11.22 -9.21 20.40
CA ASN A 634 -12.25 -9.74 19.50
C ASN A 634 -12.95 -10.98 20.05
N THR A 635 -12.24 -11.89 20.72
CA THR A 635 -12.81 -13.09 21.32
C THR A 635 -13.64 -12.75 22.54
N PHE A 636 -13.22 -11.75 23.33
CA PHE A 636 -14.02 -11.26 24.46
C PHE A 636 -15.25 -10.49 23.98
N ALA A 637 -15.14 -9.69 22.92
CA ALA A 637 -16.24 -9.01 22.27
C ALA A 637 -17.27 -9.99 21.73
N TRP A 638 -16.80 -11.07 21.08
CA TRP A 638 -17.66 -12.18 20.67
C TRP A 638 -18.45 -12.73 21.86
N LEU A 639 -17.80 -12.98 23.01
CA LEU A 639 -18.50 -13.47 24.21
C LEU A 639 -19.58 -12.48 24.68
N VAL A 640 -19.28 -11.18 24.71
CA VAL A 640 -20.25 -10.12 25.05
C VAL A 640 -21.46 -10.18 24.11
N HIS A 641 -21.23 -10.25 22.81
CA HIS A 641 -22.30 -10.36 21.82
C HIS A 641 -23.13 -11.64 21.98
N GLN A 642 -22.51 -12.78 22.31
CA GLN A 642 -23.26 -14.02 22.56
C GLN A 642 -24.20 -13.90 23.76
N TRP A 643 -23.77 -13.24 24.84
CA TRP A 643 -24.65 -13.01 26.00
C TRP A 643 -25.81 -12.08 25.69
N GLN A 644 -25.58 -11.04 24.88
CA GLN A 644 -26.64 -10.15 24.40
C GLN A 644 -27.65 -10.93 23.54
N GLN A 645 -27.17 -11.74 22.59
CA GLN A 645 -28.01 -12.57 21.74
C GLN A 645 -28.87 -13.55 22.54
N TRP A 646 -28.29 -14.27 23.52
CA TRP A 646 -29.07 -15.17 24.36
C TRP A 646 -30.10 -14.44 25.23
N ALA A 647 -29.80 -13.23 25.71
CA ALA A 647 -30.77 -12.43 26.46
C ALA A 647 -31.95 -11.99 25.59
N GLU A 648 -31.71 -11.68 24.32
CA GLU A 648 -32.76 -11.40 23.32
C GLU A 648 -33.58 -12.64 22.99
N GLU A 649 -32.94 -13.78 22.72
CA GLU A 649 -33.61 -15.06 22.42
C GLU A 649 -34.52 -15.52 23.58
N MET A 650 -34.11 -15.25 24.82
CA MET A 650 -34.89 -15.56 26.03
C MET A 650 -35.95 -14.50 26.35
N GLY A 651 -36.03 -13.40 25.60
CA GLY A 651 -36.99 -12.31 25.81
C GLY A 651 -36.72 -11.45 27.05
N LEU A 652 -35.49 -11.46 27.57
CA LEU A 652 -35.08 -10.64 28.72
C LEU A 652 -34.76 -9.20 28.32
N ILE A 653 -34.35 -9.01 27.06
CA ILE A 653 -34.10 -7.71 26.44
C ILE A 653 -34.96 -7.65 25.19
N SER A 654 -35.68 -6.55 24.99
CA SER A 654 -36.42 -6.34 23.76
C SER A 654 -35.45 -6.03 22.62
N ALA A 655 -35.69 -6.57 21.43
CA ALA A 655 -34.99 -6.22 20.20
C ALA A 655 -35.34 -4.77 19.78
N CYS A 656 -35.02 -3.79 20.62
CA CYS A 656 -35.28 -2.39 20.36
C CYS A 656 -34.28 -1.90 19.31
N THR A 657 -34.78 -1.77 18.08
CA THR A 657 -34.08 -1.23 16.89
C THR A 657 -33.97 0.29 16.87
N ASP A 658 -34.51 0.99 17.88
CA ASP A 658 -34.64 2.46 17.87
C ASP A 658 -33.64 3.17 18.81
N ALA A 659 -32.67 2.43 19.38
CA ALA A 659 -31.64 3.05 20.21
C ALA A 659 -30.62 3.77 19.32
N ASN A 660 -30.26 5.00 19.70
CA ASN A 660 -29.15 5.69 19.05
C ASN A 660 -27.81 4.97 19.34
N GLU A 661 -26.79 5.23 18.53
CA GLU A 661 -25.48 4.58 18.63
C GLU A 661 -24.86 4.70 20.03
N GLU A 662 -25.06 5.84 20.70
CA GLU A 662 -24.54 6.11 22.04
C GLU A 662 -25.18 5.21 23.11
N GLN A 663 -26.50 5.03 23.06
CA GLN A 663 -27.22 4.10 23.97
C GLN A 663 -26.86 2.64 23.69
N ALA A 664 -26.59 2.27 22.44
CA ALA A 664 -26.11 0.93 22.10
C ALA A 664 -24.72 0.69 22.69
N ALA A 665 -23.79 1.62 22.50
CA ALA A 665 -22.43 1.55 23.05
C ALA A 665 -22.43 1.52 24.59
N GLN A 666 -23.29 2.31 25.23
CA GLN A 666 -23.42 2.32 26.70
C GLN A 666 -23.92 0.96 27.23
N ARG A 667 -24.96 0.39 26.60
CA ARG A 667 -25.46 -0.95 26.96
C ARG A 667 -24.40 -2.02 26.77
N GLU A 668 -23.64 -1.96 25.68
CA GLU A 668 -22.53 -2.88 25.45
C GLU A 668 -21.46 -2.76 26.55
N ALA A 669 -21.07 -1.53 26.90
CA ALA A 669 -20.10 -1.27 27.97
C ALA A 669 -20.55 -1.81 29.34
N GLU A 670 -21.85 -1.74 29.65
CA GLU A 670 -22.42 -2.33 30.87
C GLU A 670 -22.32 -3.86 30.88
N VAL A 671 -22.51 -4.52 29.73
CA VAL A 671 -22.33 -5.97 29.61
C VAL A 671 -20.86 -6.35 29.81
N TYR A 672 -19.92 -5.63 29.20
CA TYR A 672 -18.49 -5.82 29.46
C TYR A 672 -18.17 -5.73 30.96
N ALA A 673 -18.57 -4.63 31.60
CA ALA A 673 -18.32 -4.40 33.02
C ALA A 673 -18.92 -5.52 33.89
N ARG A 674 -20.12 -5.99 33.54
CA ARG A 674 -20.79 -7.08 34.27
C ARG A 674 -20.07 -8.41 34.14
N LEU A 675 -19.67 -8.81 32.93
CA LEU A 675 -18.95 -10.06 32.69
C LEU A 675 -17.58 -10.06 33.37
N ILE A 676 -16.88 -8.92 33.33
CA ILE A 676 -15.60 -8.75 34.03
C ILE A 676 -15.79 -8.92 35.54
N ALA A 677 -16.77 -8.21 36.13
CA ALA A 677 -17.05 -8.31 37.56
C ALA A 677 -17.46 -9.72 38.01
N LEU A 678 -18.23 -10.44 37.20
CA LEU A 678 -18.60 -11.83 37.48
C LEU A 678 -17.41 -12.78 37.36
N GLY A 679 -16.54 -12.59 36.36
CA GLY A 679 -15.33 -13.39 36.22
C GLY A 679 -14.35 -13.16 37.36
N LEU A 680 -14.27 -11.94 37.91
CA LEU A 680 -13.40 -11.65 39.06
C LEU A 680 -13.82 -12.42 40.32
N GLN A 681 -15.07 -12.90 40.38
CA GLN A 681 -15.56 -13.76 41.45
C GLN A 681 -15.27 -15.25 41.23
N ARG A 682 -14.69 -15.62 40.08
CA ARG A 682 -14.47 -17.01 39.60
C ARG A 682 -13.05 -17.23 39.07
N GLN A 683 -12.06 -16.56 39.66
CA GLN A 683 -10.65 -16.62 39.23
C GLN A 683 -10.05 -18.05 39.34
N ASP A 684 -10.59 -18.87 40.25
CA ASP A 684 -10.20 -20.25 40.55
C ASP A 684 -10.94 -21.30 39.71
N THR A 685 -11.72 -20.90 38.71
CA THR A 685 -12.48 -21.82 37.87
C THR A 685 -11.59 -22.91 37.24
N GLU A 686 -12.10 -24.15 37.22
CA GLU A 686 -11.43 -25.30 36.57
C GLU A 686 -11.63 -25.33 35.04
N LEU A 687 -12.54 -24.50 34.50
CA LEU A 687 -12.78 -24.41 33.06
C LEU A 687 -11.54 -23.93 32.33
N THR A 688 -11.16 -24.61 31.25
CA THR A 688 -10.11 -24.11 30.34
C THR A 688 -10.74 -23.67 29.04
N PHE A 689 -10.52 -22.42 28.64
CA PHE A 689 -10.99 -21.90 27.36
C PHE A 689 -9.80 -21.80 26.41
N VAL A 690 -9.84 -22.49 25.27
CA VAL A 690 -8.89 -22.34 24.17
C VAL A 690 -9.45 -21.28 23.21
N PRO A 691 -8.85 -20.08 23.11
CA PRO A 691 -9.52 -18.91 22.52
C PRO A 691 -9.42 -18.82 20.99
N THR A 692 -8.93 -19.84 20.30
CA THR A 692 -8.65 -19.87 18.85
C THR A 692 -9.92 -20.01 17.98
N LEU A 693 -10.97 -19.23 18.29
CA LEU A 693 -12.25 -19.27 17.56
C LEU A 693 -12.12 -18.86 16.08
N ASN A 694 -11.12 -18.04 15.75
CA ASN A 694 -10.84 -17.58 14.39
C ASN A 694 -9.64 -18.30 13.74
N GLY A 695 -9.25 -19.46 14.27
CA GLY A 695 -7.93 -20.05 14.00
C GLY A 695 -6.80 -19.30 14.69
N GLU A 696 -5.57 -19.66 14.36
CA GLU A 696 -4.35 -18.97 14.80
C GLU A 696 -3.40 -18.75 13.61
N ARG A 697 -2.44 -17.82 13.72
CA ARG A 697 -1.50 -17.53 12.62
C ARG A 697 -0.69 -18.75 12.17
N ALA A 698 -0.27 -19.55 13.14
CA ALA A 698 0.49 -20.78 12.92
C ALA A 698 -0.39 -21.94 12.43
N ASP A 699 -1.66 -21.96 12.85
CA ASP A 699 -2.64 -22.96 12.48
C ASP A 699 -3.99 -22.29 12.20
N PRO A 700 -4.25 -21.84 10.95
CA PRO A 700 -5.51 -21.22 10.58
C PRO A 700 -6.72 -22.15 10.71
N SER A 701 -6.49 -23.47 10.84
CA SER A 701 -7.55 -24.47 11.02
C SER A 701 -7.88 -24.74 12.49
N ALA A 702 -7.14 -24.15 13.42
CA ALA A 702 -7.42 -24.26 14.84
C ALA A 702 -8.85 -23.80 15.16
N THR A 703 -9.46 -24.45 16.14
CA THR A 703 -10.82 -24.11 16.60
C THR A 703 -10.79 -23.88 18.10
N GLY A 704 -11.66 -22.99 18.60
CA GLY A 704 -11.76 -22.77 20.04
C GLY A 704 -12.52 -23.89 20.74
N SER A 705 -12.27 -24.07 22.03
CA SER A 705 -12.92 -25.09 22.84
C SER A 705 -13.03 -24.68 24.31
N ILE A 706 -14.00 -25.27 25.02
CA ILE A 706 -14.09 -25.18 26.47
C ILE A 706 -13.96 -26.59 27.04
N LEU A 707 -12.96 -26.77 27.90
CA LEU A 707 -12.60 -28.05 28.51
C LEU A 707 -12.94 -28.04 30.01
N ASN A 708 -13.01 -29.23 30.61
CA ASN A 708 -13.33 -29.46 32.03
C ASN A 708 -14.73 -28.99 32.45
N LEU A 709 -15.69 -29.03 31.53
CA LEU A 709 -17.07 -28.68 31.82
C LEU A 709 -17.71 -29.67 32.80
N ARG A 710 -18.34 -29.13 33.85
CA ARG A 710 -19.16 -29.83 34.83
C ARG A 710 -20.48 -29.08 35.02
N MET A 711 -21.47 -29.73 35.60
CA MET A 711 -22.79 -29.12 35.84
C MET A 711 -22.77 -27.88 36.76
N ASN A 712 -21.69 -27.67 37.51
CA ASN A 712 -21.58 -26.64 38.54
C ASN A 712 -20.54 -25.53 38.27
N ASN A 713 -19.82 -25.57 37.15
CA ASN A 713 -18.74 -24.60 36.84
C ASN A 713 -18.94 -23.89 35.49
N TRP A 714 -20.19 -23.64 35.09
CA TRP A 714 -20.57 -23.02 33.81
C TRP A 714 -21.29 -21.67 33.98
N SER A 715 -20.97 -20.91 35.03
CA SER A 715 -21.56 -19.56 35.16
C SER A 715 -20.97 -18.59 34.14
N MET A 716 -21.65 -17.46 33.91
CA MET A 716 -21.09 -16.33 33.16
C MET A 716 -19.69 -15.93 33.67
N GLY A 717 -19.50 -15.97 34.99
CA GLY A 717 -18.20 -15.70 35.61
C GLY A 717 -17.15 -16.74 35.27
N ASP A 718 -17.49 -18.03 35.34
CA ASP A 718 -16.56 -19.11 34.99
C ASP A 718 -16.07 -18.99 33.55
N ILE A 719 -16.97 -18.76 32.60
CA ILE A 719 -16.62 -18.64 31.18
C ILE A 719 -15.77 -17.38 30.94
N SER A 720 -16.13 -16.25 31.56
CA SER A 720 -15.39 -14.98 31.41
C SER A 720 -13.97 -15.07 31.99
N ALA A 721 -13.82 -15.71 33.16
CA ALA A 721 -12.53 -15.96 33.78
C ALA A 721 -11.69 -16.95 32.94
N ALA A 722 -12.28 -18.07 32.53
CA ALA A 722 -11.60 -19.07 31.71
C ALA A 722 -11.16 -18.50 30.35
N LEU A 723 -11.99 -17.68 29.70
CA LEU A 723 -11.63 -17.00 28.45
C LEU A 723 -10.48 -16.01 28.65
N SER A 724 -10.54 -15.16 29.68
CA SER A 724 -9.49 -14.19 29.95
C SER A 724 -8.15 -14.86 30.26
N ARG A 725 -8.17 -15.94 31.06
CA ARG A 725 -7.01 -16.79 31.30
C ARG A 725 -6.51 -17.42 29.99
N GLY A 726 -7.42 -18.00 29.20
CA GLY A 726 -7.12 -18.61 27.92
C GLY A 726 -6.45 -17.67 26.92
N LEU A 727 -6.87 -16.41 26.85
CA LEU A 727 -6.25 -15.39 26.01
C LEU A 727 -4.79 -15.11 26.40
N VAL A 728 -4.52 -14.98 27.70
CA VAL A 728 -3.16 -14.81 28.21
C VAL A 728 -2.34 -16.09 27.98
N ASP A 729 -2.89 -17.25 28.33
CA ASP A 729 -2.22 -18.54 28.19
C ASP A 729 -1.85 -18.84 26.73
N ASN A 730 -2.75 -18.57 25.78
CA ASN A 730 -2.51 -18.75 24.35
C ASN A 730 -1.31 -17.91 23.88
N LEU A 731 -1.26 -16.62 24.28
CA LEU A 731 -0.17 -15.73 23.89
C LEU A 731 1.18 -16.18 24.49
N PHE A 732 1.19 -16.59 25.76
CA PHE A 732 2.41 -17.05 26.42
C PHE A 732 2.88 -18.44 25.95
N ALA A 733 1.96 -19.31 25.54
CA ALA A 733 2.30 -20.62 24.97
C ALA A 733 3.06 -20.52 23.65
N MET A 734 2.97 -19.39 22.95
CA MET A 734 3.76 -19.12 21.74
C MET A 734 5.23 -18.81 22.03
N ILE A 735 5.60 -18.50 23.28
CA ILE A 735 6.96 -18.11 23.64
C ILE A 735 7.81 -19.37 23.82
N PRO A 736 8.98 -19.46 23.15
CA PRO A 736 9.92 -20.57 23.35
C PRO A 736 10.28 -20.77 24.82
N ALA A 737 10.41 -22.02 25.25
CA ALA A 737 10.65 -22.38 26.64
C ALA A 737 11.93 -21.72 27.20
N GLU A 738 12.93 -21.52 26.36
CA GLU A 738 14.21 -20.87 26.66
C GLU A 738 14.04 -19.39 27.02
N LEU A 739 13.02 -18.73 26.49
CA LEU A 739 12.73 -17.31 26.72
C LEU A 739 11.67 -17.09 27.81
N GLN A 740 10.89 -18.09 28.20
CA GLN A 740 9.89 -17.94 29.25
C GLN A 740 10.44 -17.39 30.58
N PRO A 741 11.62 -17.84 31.09
CA PRO A 741 12.21 -17.27 32.30
C PRO A 741 12.51 -15.77 32.19
N LEU A 742 12.80 -15.31 30.97
CA LEU A 742 13.13 -13.91 30.70
C LEU A 742 11.89 -13.02 30.85
N VAL A 743 10.71 -13.49 30.43
CA VAL A 743 9.45 -12.75 30.57
C VAL A 743 9.14 -12.45 32.04
N SER A 744 9.36 -13.41 32.93
CA SER A 744 9.03 -13.25 34.36
C SER A 744 9.92 -12.23 35.08
N VAL A 745 11.15 -12.00 34.60
CA VAL A 745 12.11 -11.08 35.24
C VAL A 745 12.20 -9.73 34.54
N GLN A 746 11.81 -9.65 33.27
CA GLN A 746 11.82 -8.38 32.53
C GLN A 746 10.70 -7.45 33.03
N PRO A 747 10.94 -6.14 32.99
CA PRO A 747 9.85 -5.19 33.05
C PRO A 747 8.84 -5.44 31.93
N LEU A 748 7.55 -5.32 32.23
CA LEU A 748 6.48 -5.54 31.28
C LEU A 748 5.66 -4.26 31.10
N ILE A 749 5.47 -3.83 29.86
CA ILE A 749 4.53 -2.76 29.51
C ILE A 749 3.29 -3.40 28.91
N GLY A 750 2.12 -3.09 29.47
CA GLY A 750 0.83 -3.54 28.98
C GLY A 750 0.12 -2.41 28.24
N THR A 751 -0.25 -2.64 26.98
CA THR A 751 -1.02 -1.72 26.14
C THR A 751 -2.23 -2.40 25.52
N GLY A 752 -3.06 -1.61 24.84
CA GLY A 752 -4.24 -2.08 24.13
C GLY A 752 -5.50 -1.98 25.00
N ASN A 753 -6.58 -1.51 24.39
CA ASN A 753 -7.82 -1.20 25.10
C ASN A 753 -8.42 -2.41 25.83
N ALA A 754 -8.27 -3.62 25.30
CA ALA A 754 -8.78 -4.80 25.97
C ALA A 754 -7.98 -5.07 27.26
N LEU A 755 -6.65 -5.03 27.24
CA LEU A 755 -5.85 -5.21 28.46
C LEU A 755 -6.07 -4.08 29.47
N VAL A 756 -6.03 -2.82 29.02
CA VAL A 756 -6.10 -1.65 29.91
C VAL A 756 -7.45 -1.54 30.61
N ARG A 757 -8.55 -1.92 29.95
CA ARG A 757 -9.92 -1.80 30.49
C ARG A 757 -10.45 -3.10 31.12
N ASN A 758 -9.73 -4.20 31.03
CA ASN A 758 -10.18 -5.49 31.54
C ASN A 758 -9.31 -6.00 32.69
N GLU A 759 -9.80 -5.81 33.91
CA GLU A 759 -9.14 -6.25 35.14
C GLU A 759 -8.92 -7.77 35.20
N LEU A 760 -9.71 -8.58 34.48
CA LEU A 760 -9.45 -10.03 34.39
C LEU A 760 -8.20 -10.36 33.59
N LEU A 761 -7.99 -9.69 32.45
CA LEU A 761 -6.79 -9.88 31.65
C LEU A 761 -5.55 -9.47 32.46
N GLN A 762 -5.64 -8.35 33.18
CA GLN A 762 -4.59 -7.90 34.09
C GLN A 762 -4.34 -8.92 35.19
N HIS A 763 -5.40 -9.44 35.82
CA HIS A 763 -5.31 -10.46 36.85
C HIS A 763 -4.57 -11.72 36.37
N PHE A 764 -4.89 -12.26 35.18
CA PHE A 764 -4.22 -13.46 34.68
C PHE A 764 -2.83 -13.20 34.09
N LEU A 765 -2.52 -11.95 33.73
CA LEU A 765 -1.18 -11.55 33.30
C LEU A 765 -0.20 -11.46 34.48
N LEU A 766 -0.63 -10.94 35.63
CA LEU A 766 0.22 -10.71 36.80
C LEU A 766 0.98 -11.97 37.29
N PRO A 767 0.38 -13.18 37.38
CA PRO A 767 1.07 -14.41 37.75
C PRO A 767 2.21 -14.83 36.81
N ARG A 768 2.30 -14.24 35.62
CA ARG A 768 3.41 -14.49 34.67
C ARG A 768 4.69 -13.75 35.06
N LEU A 769 4.58 -12.77 35.97
CA LEU A 769 5.65 -11.92 36.44
C LEU A 769 6.14 -12.37 37.82
N ALA A 770 7.44 -12.20 38.08
CA ALA A 770 8.01 -12.50 39.39
C ALA A 770 7.51 -11.52 40.48
N GLN A 771 7.23 -10.27 40.09
CA GLN A 771 6.71 -9.22 40.95
C GLN A 771 5.63 -8.40 40.22
N PRO A 772 4.46 -8.13 40.85
CA PRO A 772 3.41 -7.32 40.24
C PRO A 772 3.86 -5.91 39.79
N SER A 773 4.84 -5.32 40.48
CA SER A 773 5.40 -4.00 40.16
C SER A 773 6.17 -3.94 38.83
N GLN A 774 6.42 -5.08 38.18
CA GLN A 774 7.03 -5.12 36.86
C GLN A 774 6.07 -4.67 35.76
N LEU A 775 4.75 -4.83 35.97
CA LEU A 775 3.72 -4.43 35.03
C LEU A 775 3.47 -2.92 35.10
N GLN A 776 3.61 -2.24 33.97
CA GLN A 776 3.18 -0.86 33.79
C GLN A 776 2.14 -0.81 32.68
N LEU A 777 0.92 -0.40 33.01
CA LEU A 777 -0.13 -0.17 32.01
C LEU A 777 0.05 1.21 31.38
N GLN A 778 -0.08 1.27 30.06
CA GLN A 778 -0.07 2.50 29.28
C GLN A 778 -1.29 2.50 28.36
N THR A 779 -1.89 3.68 28.18
CA THR A 779 -3.08 3.84 27.33
C THR A 779 -2.77 3.63 25.85
N ALA A 780 -1.57 3.98 25.39
CA ALA A 780 -1.08 3.69 24.05
C ALA A 780 0.45 3.75 23.96
N ALA A 781 1.03 2.93 23.07
CA ALA A 781 2.41 3.07 22.60
C ALA A 781 2.38 3.50 21.12
N ASP A 782 2.51 4.80 20.88
CA ASP A 782 2.30 5.39 19.56
C ASP A 782 3.53 5.20 18.66
N ALA A 783 3.37 4.46 17.56
CA ALA A 783 4.45 4.20 16.62
C ALA A 783 5.02 5.50 16.02
N ALA A 784 4.17 6.51 15.77
CA ALA A 784 4.61 7.81 15.28
C ALA A 784 5.56 8.51 16.27
N VAL A 785 5.32 8.38 17.59
CA VAL A 785 6.22 8.90 18.62
C VAL A 785 7.54 8.16 18.60
N GLY A 786 7.52 6.83 18.46
CA GLY A 786 8.72 6.02 18.29
C GLY A 786 9.55 6.48 17.09
N ALA A 787 8.91 6.66 15.94
CA ALA A 787 9.57 7.15 14.72
C ALA A 787 10.20 8.55 14.93
N ALA A 788 9.48 9.47 15.59
CA ALA A 788 9.98 10.81 15.90
C ALA A 788 11.24 10.80 16.79
N LEU A 789 11.35 9.84 17.71
CA LEU A 789 12.44 9.75 18.69
C LEU A 789 13.69 9.03 18.17
N THR A 790 13.53 8.16 17.16
CA THR A 790 14.64 7.40 16.54
C THR A 790 15.88 8.26 16.23
N PRO A 791 15.76 9.42 15.56
CA PRO A 791 16.91 10.27 15.23
C PRO A 791 17.76 10.65 16.46
N SER A 792 17.10 11.02 17.55
CA SER A 792 17.75 11.47 18.79
C SER A 792 18.31 10.31 19.61
N MET A 793 17.72 9.12 19.49
CA MET A 793 18.09 7.95 20.28
C MET A 793 19.14 7.05 19.62
N LEU A 794 19.21 7.02 18.28
CA LEU A 794 20.11 6.17 17.51
C LEU A 794 21.22 6.94 16.79
N GLY A 795 20.96 8.21 16.46
CA GLY A 795 21.97 9.08 15.91
C GLY A 795 22.98 9.42 16.99
N GLY A 796 24.20 8.87 16.92
CA GLY A 796 25.33 9.31 17.72
C GLY A 796 25.74 10.76 17.37
N ARG A 797 24.87 11.74 17.71
CA ARG A 797 24.89 13.17 17.37
C ARG A 797 25.08 13.50 15.88
N PRO A 798 24.27 14.44 15.37
CA PRO A 798 24.84 15.79 15.25
C PRO A 798 23.89 16.84 15.81
N VAL A 799 23.99 17.12 17.11
CA VAL A 799 23.55 18.41 17.64
C VAL A 799 24.80 19.24 17.89
N VAL A 800 25.21 20.01 16.87
CA VAL A 800 25.75 21.36 17.03
C VAL A 800 25.33 22.13 15.78
N LEU A 801 24.25 22.91 15.89
CA LEU A 801 24.05 24.08 15.05
C LEU A 801 25.03 25.15 15.54
N ASN A 802 25.88 25.63 14.65
CA ASN A 802 26.53 26.94 14.74
C ASN A 802 27.04 27.29 13.34
N VAL A 803 26.18 27.90 12.52
CA VAL A 803 26.24 29.31 12.05
C VAL A 803 24.88 29.64 11.45
#